data_AF-A0A961B5Y3-F1
#
_entry.id   AF-A0A961B5Y3-F1
#
_cell.length_a   1.000
_cell.length_b   1.000
_cell.length_c   1.000
_cell.angle_alpha   90.00
_cell.angle_beta   90.00
_cell.angle_gamma   90.00
#
_symmetry.space_group_name_H-M   'P 1'
#
loop_
_entity.id
_entity.type
_entity.pdbx_description
1 polymer ?
#
loop_
_entity_poly.entity_id
_entity_poly.type
_entity_poly.pdbx_seq_one_letter_code
_entity_poly.pdbx_strand_id
1 'polypeptide(L)'
;MKTPNTPARFLALASAAALLALVPRLSLADTFIFDWWLLSGEFDDNYRDLDNEAVPTKVWGALGTVRNLVPGEFPDTATWLLANYGTLEQPFVEFRLGTDDTSGGSPPAFVLDTGSFSNDPANGVARMTYLPNGGVPVPVVWYCGGENFDGGGHVEQLVATGTVSAIHLEQNPTLGWTGYGEFTLDAEVPALGPVTFTQCPLYTETAGLAGGGGPSYRIPIVIGEIDFDPGAQLEWQTGAPAGQVADATVLNSLGAGYAGEPSGVTRDPGDVFDPDNATLMGGGGVWQFSRDNLPHLGAWFDPPLVSEYRYYCTDALFTGVGLPTGIDTTDHQFELSFSGKKVTVAEGTFFVFPKPVREFKISDIEPVVDSADDQAFPVRLAFSAATASVIIQPDPTEREQGDLLGLGAHFRVGDVVNLDLSFISLLPGETIQVTGLPPGLVFNAGPPPTITGTVLGLGSEAGVQVRVKSGRATVRSHPFDLTVAPYRFEGAYEFLVEDLATNDPVGRLNLTVKGPNRRNPLATYTASVERLGESRRSAKGSFADPGGVLALSVPFNAYRAWPAVTYDVTLAEGTDLFVLLENGPNNPGRGFRLARRGRVPGGNPRVTTAFDLQTPGDRVNRPAGIGWTSGLVKANALVTLKGQLGDARKVSMGLNLSQTDQAVVWIAPYRNKTSFFGGILDIGNLGLHGRGAATEAHAAGLKWMRAADPTEKSYPAGFATEPVNGVVSRWEPAPTADALALSLGLTEDGMTVTHITPPDGVALPERLSLRGRFSLLSVLPSNAVPWKGKAAGKTGQFSGTLTPPSPMARMTVQGAFLQDASFGNLIGAGVVKIPIAGPVRGSYETSGIVLENDSP
;
A
#
# COMPACT_ATOMS: atom_id res chain seq x y z
N MET A 1 -6.85 -61.98 -10.94
CA MET A 1 -5.37 -62.01 -10.87
C MET A 1 -4.84 -61.10 -11.97
N LYS A 2 -4.28 -59.94 -11.59
CA LYS A 2 -3.75 -58.95 -12.53
C LYS A 2 -2.30 -59.30 -12.86
N THR A 3 -1.99 -59.38 -14.14
CA THR A 3 -0.62 -59.46 -14.67
C THR A 3 0.04 -58.08 -14.71
N PRO A 4 1.39 -58.03 -14.67
CA PRO A 4 2.18 -56.81 -14.48
C PRO A 4 2.65 -56.21 -15.83
N ASN A 5 2.96 -54.92 -15.84
CA ASN A 5 3.81 -54.32 -16.87
C ASN A 5 4.70 -53.23 -16.26
N THR A 6 6.00 -53.46 -16.40
CA THR A 6 7.12 -52.51 -16.24
C THR A 6 7.03 -51.41 -17.31
N PRO A 7 7.55 -50.21 -17.05
CA PRO A 7 8.82 -49.78 -17.67
C PRO A 7 9.64 -48.90 -16.69
N ALA A 8 10.83 -48.36 -16.92
CA ALA A 8 11.99 -48.57 -17.79
C ALA A 8 13.03 -47.54 -17.27
N ARG A 9 14.33 -47.84 -17.36
CA ARG A 9 15.40 -46.91 -17.00
C ARG A 9 15.59 -45.85 -18.08
N PHE A 10 15.80 -44.60 -17.69
CA PHE A 10 16.60 -43.64 -18.45
C PHE A 10 17.60 -42.94 -17.52
N LEU A 11 18.86 -43.02 -17.93
CA LEU A 11 20.04 -42.38 -17.34
C LEU A 11 20.37 -41.21 -18.26
N ALA A 12 20.36 -39.97 -17.77
CA ALA A 12 20.99 -38.84 -18.45
C ALA A 12 21.24 -37.67 -17.49
N LEU A 13 22.51 -37.28 -17.43
CA LEU A 13 23.09 -35.97 -17.11
C LEU A 13 22.25 -34.94 -16.32
N ALA A 14 22.73 -34.63 -15.11
CA ALA A 14 22.56 -33.30 -14.51
C ALA A 14 23.75 -33.01 -13.58
N SER A 15 24.93 -32.85 -14.17
CA SER A 15 26.13 -32.31 -13.52
C SER A 15 26.50 -31.00 -14.21
N ALA A 16 25.78 -29.90 -13.91
CA ALA A 16 26.18 -28.50 -14.20
C ALA A 16 25.06 -27.49 -13.83
N ALA A 17 24.60 -27.45 -12.57
CA ALA A 17 23.63 -26.44 -12.13
C ALA A 17 23.81 -26.03 -10.66
N ALA A 18 25.06 -25.84 -10.23
CA ALA A 18 25.38 -25.46 -8.85
C ALA A 18 26.36 -24.27 -8.75
N LEU A 19 26.43 -23.41 -9.77
CA LEU A 19 27.28 -22.22 -9.73
C LEU A 19 26.70 -21.05 -10.55
N LEU A 20 25.42 -20.74 -10.37
CA LEU A 20 24.88 -19.43 -10.78
C LEU A 20 24.41 -18.67 -9.53
N ALA A 21 25.25 -17.69 -9.16
CA ALA A 21 24.92 -16.44 -8.47
C ALA A 21 24.07 -16.52 -7.18
N LEU A 22 24.79 -16.61 -6.06
CA LEU A 22 24.44 -15.87 -4.85
C LEU A 22 24.41 -14.37 -5.17
N VAL A 23 23.23 -13.83 -5.47
CA VAL A 23 22.93 -12.41 -5.25
C VAL A 23 21.88 -12.37 -4.13
N PRO A 24 22.10 -11.62 -3.03
CA PRO A 24 21.08 -11.46 -2.01
C PRO A 24 19.83 -10.87 -2.65
N ARG A 25 18.67 -11.53 -2.47
CA ARG A 25 17.38 -10.89 -2.73
C ARG A 25 17.24 -9.74 -1.76
N LEU A 26 17.49 -8.52 -2.23
CA LEU A 26 17.25 -7.30 -1.48
C LEU A 26 15.76 -7.21 -1.11
N SER A 27 15.50 -6.82 0.13
CA SER A 27 14.19 -6.41 0.60
C SER A 27 13.77 -5.17 -0.20
N LEU A 28 12.66 -5.24 -0.95
CA LEU A 28 12.05 -4.11 -1.66
C LEU A 28 11.55 -2.98 -0.73
N ALA A 29 11.78 -3.07 0.59
CA ALA A 29 11.28 -2.12 1.58
C ALA A 29 12.13 -0.83 1.71
N ASP A 30 13.32 -0.79 1.10
CA ASP A 30 14.29 0.32 1.27
C ASP A 30 14.69 0.94 -0.09
N THR A 31 13.82 0.89 -1.09
CA THR A 31 14.09 1.32 -2.47
C THR A 31 13.14 2.43 -2.90
N PHE A 32 13.69 3.57 -3.30
CA PHE A 32 12.96 4.70 -3.89
C PHE A 32 12.78 4.51 -5.39
N ILE A 33 11.57 4.64 -5.93
CA ILE A 33 11.34 4.52 -7.37
C ILE A 33 11.27 5.94 -7.95
N PHE A 34 12.25 6.27 -8.79
CA PHE A 34 12.24 7.51 -9.57
C PHE A 34 11.84 7.18 -11.00
N ASP A 35 11.05 8.07 -11.61
CA ASP A 35 10.87 8.10 -13.05
C ASP A 35 12.05 8.88 -13.64
N TRP A 36 12.78 8.26 -14.58
CA TRP A 36 13.98 8.86 -15.18
C TRP A 36 13.77 9.21 -16.65
N TRP A 37 14.37 10.33 -17.03
CA TRP A 37 14.58 10.73 -18.42
C TRP A 37 16.08 10.79 -18.68
N LEU A 38 16.56 9.99 -19.63
CA LEU A 38 17.96 9.96 -20.05
C LEU A 38 18.14 10.79 -21.31
N LEU A 39 18.99 11.81 -21.26
CA LEU A 39 19.45 12.50 -22.45
C LEU A 39 20.55 11.67 -23.11
N SER A 40 20.16 10.87 -24.10
CA SER A 40 21.03 9.93 -24.79
C SER A 40 21.22 10.30 -26.27
N GLY A 41 22.29 9.77 -26.86
CA GLY A 41 22.62 10.00 -28.27
C GLY A 41 23.61 8.96 -28.76
N GLU A 42 23.82 8.91 -30.08
CA GLU A 42 24.63 7.90 -30.76
C GLU A 42 24.21 6.44 -30.47
N PHE A 43 23.43 5.89 -31.39
CA PHE A 43 23.00 4.51 -31.37
C PHE A 43 23.96 3.64 -32.18
N ASP A 44 24.26 2.44 -31.71
CA ASP A 44 25.11 1.48 -32.42
C ASP A 44 24.33 0.19 -32.70
N ASP A 45 24.16 -0.09 -33.99
CA ASP A 45 23.45 -1.27 -34.51
C ASP A 45 24.02 -2.61 -34.04
N ASN A 46 25.24 -2.63 -33.50
CA ASN A 46 25.85 -3.84 -32.91
C ASN A 46 25.26 -4.18 -31.54
N TYR A 47 24.59 -3.24 -30.86
CA TYR A 47 23.95 -3.44 -29.56
C TYR A 47 22.44 -3.24 -29.74
N ARG A 48 21.71 -4.35 -29.89
CA ARG A 48 20.26 -4.36 -30.07
C ARG A 48 19.54 -4.97 -28.90
N ASP A 49 18.45 -4.35 -28.49
CA ASP A 49 17.66 -4.76 -27.33
C ASP A 49 16.70 -5.93 -27.62
N LEU A 50 15.77 -6.24 -26.71
CA LEU A 50 14.81 -7.34 -26.89
C LEU A 50 13.84 -7.12 -28.06
N ASP A 51 13.58 -5.86 -28.41
CA ASP A 51 12.69 -5.46 -29.51
C ASP A 51 13.46 -5.26 -30.82
N ASN A 52 14.77 -5.60 -30.81
CA ASN A 52 15.70 -5.48 -31.93
C ASN A 52 15.96 -4.03 -32.35
N GLU A 53 15.82 -3.08 -31.42
CA GLU A 53 16.15 -1.67 -31.60
C GLU A 53 17.57 -1.38 -31.15
N ALA A 54 18.26 -0.46 -31.81
CA ALA A 54 19.62 -0.08 -31.42
C ALA A 54 19.56 0.66 -30.07
N VAL A 55 20.46 0.32 -29.14
CA VAL A 55 20.53 1.00 -27.84
C VAL A 55 21.50 2.18 -27.88
N PRO A 56 21.28 3.22 -27.05
CA PRO A 56 22.22 4.32 -26.99
C PRO A 56 23.57 3.86 -26.42
N THR A 57 24.66 4.35 -26.99
CA THR A 57 26.01 4.04 -26.49
C THR A 57 26.55 5.13 -25.56
N LYS A 58 25.89 6.28 -25.53
CA LYS A 58 26.31 7.46 -24.77
C LYS A 58 25.11 8.16 -24.13
N VAL A 59 25.32 8.65 -22.92
CA VAL A 59 24.35 9.44 -22.13
C VAL A 59 25.02 10.74 -21.72
N TRP A 60 24.43 11.88 -22.09
CA TRP A 60 24.94 13.22 -21.77
C TRP A 60 24.38 13.77 -20.46
N GLY A 61 23.17 13.37 -20.08
CA GLY A 61 22.54 13.79 -18.84
C GLY A 61 21.39 12.88 -18.43
N ALA A 62 20.91 13.07 -17.20
CA ALA A 62 19.74 12.41 -16.68
C ALA A 62 19.00 13.32 -15.71
N LEU A 63 17.68 13.20 -15.75
CA LEU A 63 16.73 13.79 -14.82
C LEU A 63 15.97 12.64 -14.16
N GLY A 64 15.73 12.70 -12.86
CA GLY A 64 14.76 11.79 -12.25
C GLY A 64 13.92 12.47 -11.20
N THR A 65 12.62 12.20 -11.22
CA THR A 65 11.65 12.83 -10.32
C THR A 65 10.82 11.80 -9.56
N VAL A 66 10.38 12.20 -8.37
CA VAL A 66 9.27 11.57 -7.66
C VAL A 66 8.23 12.64 -7.40
N ARG A 67 7.05 12.49 -8.01
CA ARG A 67 5.89 13.36 -7.84
C ARG A 67 4.81 12.63 -7.03
N ASN A 68 3.95 13.36 -6.33
CA ASN A 68 2.82 12.79 -5.56
C ASN A 68 3.24 11.72 -4.53
N LEU A 69 4.21 12.09 -3.69
CA LEU A 69 4.80 11.23 -2.65
C LEU A 69 3.74 10.42 -1.89
N VAL A 70 3.73 9.10 -2.15
CA VAL A 70 2.90 8.18 -1.39
C VAL A 70 3.41 8.15 0.05
N PRO A 71 2.55 8.21 1.07
CA PRO A 71 2.97 8.10 2.46
C PRO A 71 3.79 6.81 2.70
N GLY A 72 5.12 6.94 2.83
CA GLY A 72 6.02 5.82 3.12
C GLY A 72 7.38 5.85 2.42
N GLU A 73 7.56 6.60 1.33
CA GLU A 73 8.86 6.62 0.63
C GLU A 73 9.85 7.58 1.29
N PHE A 74 9.47 8.84 1.49
CA PHE A 74 10.25 9.80 2.28
C PHE A 74 9.35 10.43 3.36
N PRO A 75 9.05 9.75 4.48
CA PRO A 75 8.06 10.24 5.45
C PRO A 75 8.37 11.64 5.99
N ASP A 76 9.63 11.92 6.32
CA ASP A 76 10.05 13.23 6.85
C ASP A 76 10.15 14.26 5.72
N THR A 77 10.69 13.90 4.55
CA THR A 77 10.77 14.84 3.40
C THR A 77 9.40 15.15 2.84
N ALA A 78 8.48 14.18 2.76
CA ALA A 78 7.10 14.39 2.35
C ALA A 78 6.35 15.30 3.33
N THR A 79 6.55 15.11 4.64
CA THR A 79 5.99 16.00 5.66
C THR A 79 6.55 17.41 5.51
N TRP A 80 7.86 17.55 5.28
CA TRP A 80 8.52 18.83 5.06
C TRP A 80 8.03 19.52 3.78
N LEU A 81 7.90 18.77 2.68
CA LEU A 81 7.40 19.26 1.40
C LEU A 81 5.96 19.73 1.52
N LEU A 82 5.08 18.96 2.17
CA LEU A 82 3.69 19.38 2.42
C LEU A 82 3.64 20.66 3.29
N ALA A 83 4.51 20.78 4.28
CA ALA A 83 4.55 21.96 5.15
C ALA A 83 5.08 23.22 4.45
N ASN A 84 5.96 23.08 3.44
CA ASN A 84 6.60 24.20 2.77
C ASN A 84 6.02 24.53 1.38
N TYR A 85 5.43 23.54 0.71
CA TYR A 85 4.93 23.63 -0.66
C TYR A 85 3.51 23.08 -0.81
N GLY A 86 2.83 22.65 0.25
CA GLY A 86 1.49 22.04 0.17
C GLY A 86 0.36 22.95 -0.31
N THR A 87 0.63 24.22 -0.59
CA THR A 87 -0.27 25.10 -1.35
C THR A 87 -0.18 24.89 -2.86
N LEU A 88 0.92 24.30 -3.33
CA LEU A 88 1.12 23.83 -4.70
C LEU A 88 0.56 22.41 -4.80
N GLU A 89 0.03 22.07 -5.96
CA GLU A 89 -0.79 20.86 -6.12
C GLU A 89 0.05 19.58 -6.21
N GLN A 90 1.33 19.68 -6.57
CA GLN A 90 2.23 18.54 -6.73
C GLN A 90 3.62 18.79 -6.12
N PRO A 91 3.88 18.40 -4.86
CA PRO A 91 5.24 18.42 -4.30
C PRO A 91 6.13 17.34 -4.95
N PHE A 92 7.42 17.63 -5.12
CA PHE A 92 8.38 16.72 -5.76
C PHE A 92 9.76 16.69 -5.10
N VAL A 93 10.47 15.59 -5.35
CA VAL A 93 11.93 15.45 -5.18
C VAL A 93 12.52 15.12 -6.54
N GLU A 94 13.59 15.81 -6.91
CA GLU A 94 14.22 15.67 -8.22
C GLU A 94 15.73 15.60 -8.10
N PHE A 95 16.41 14.87 -8.99
CA PHE A 95 17.84 15.00 -9.19
C PHE A 95 18.18 15.28 -10.66
N ARG A 96 19.28 16.00 -10.87
CA ARG A 96 19.83 16.36 -12.19
C ARG A 96 21.31 16.04 -12.27
N LEU A 97 21.75 15.46 -13.39
CA LEU A 97 23.16 15.22 -13.69
C LEU A 97 23.49 15.42 -15.18
N GLY A 98 24.77 15.68 -15.47
CA GLY A 98 25.28 15.82 -16.85
C GLY A 98 25.09 17.20 -17.47
N THR A 99 25.08 17.27 -18.82
CA THR A 99 24.94 18.49 -19.63
C THR A 99 23.93 18.26 -20.76
N ASP A 100 23.25 19.32 -21.21
CA ASP A 100 22.43 19.36 -22.43
C ASP A 100 23.22 19.47 -23.71
N ASP A 101 24.49 19.86 -23.63
CA ASP A 101 25.32 20.07 -24.80
C ASP A 101 25.71 18.72 -25.41
N THR A 102 24.83 18.22 -26.26
CA THR A 102 25.04 17.05 -27.13
C THR A 102 25.79 17.45 -28.40
N SER A 103 26.13 18.73 -28.60
CA SER A 103 26.94 19.14 -29.74
C SER A 103 28.32 18.50 -29.63
N GLY A 104 28.90 18.10 -30.77
CA GLY A 104 30.08 17.21 -30.84
C GLY A 104 31.38 17.71 -30.19
N GLY A 105 31.36 18.81 -29.43
CA GLY A 105 32.45 19.29 -28.59
C GLY A 105 32.40 18.82 -27.13
N SER A 106 31.22 18.51 -26.58
CA SER A 106 31.05 18.16 -25.17
C SER A 106 31.06 16.63 -24.95
N PRO A 107 31.95 16.10 -24.09
CA PRO A 107 32.01 14.67 -23.84
C PRO A 107 30.73 14.17 -23.15
N PRO A 108 30.23 12.96 -23.49
CA PRO A 108 29.07 12.38 -22.79
C PRO A 108 29.40 12.19 -21.30
N ALA A 109 28.39 12.21 -20.44
CA ALA A 109 28.53 11.95 -19.01
C ALA A 109 28.81 10.46 -18.74
N PHE A 110 28.11 9.57 -19.45
CA PHE A 110 28.34 8.13 -19.38
C PHE A 110 28.49 7.50 -20.76
N VAL A 111 29.21 6.40 -20.81
CA VAL A 111 29.40 5.55 -21.99
C VAL A 111 28.99 4.13 -21.62
N LEU A 112 28.33 3.45 -22.55
CA LEU A 112 27.97 2.04 -22.42
C LEU A 112 29.23 1.20 -22.17
N ASP A 113 29.26 0.46 -21.05
CA ASP A 113 30.22 -0.61 -20.86
C ASP A 113 29.81 -1.79 -21.74
N THR A 114 30.45 -1.88 -22.90
CA THR A 114 30.16 -2.91 -23.91
C THR A 114 30.35 -4.33 -23.39
N GLY A 115 31.16 -4.54 -22.34
CA GLY A 115 31.30 -5.84 -21.67
C GLY A 115 30.14 -6.21 -20.76
N SER A 116 29.34 -5.22 -20.33
CA SER A 116 28.14 -5.39 -19.51
C SER A 116 26.87 -5.64 -20.33
N PHE A 117 26.90 -5.32 -21.63
CA PHE A 117 25.74 -5.49 -22.50
C PHE A 117 25.46 -6.98 -22.72
N SER A 118 24.24 -7.40 -22.38
CA SER A 118 23.76 -8.75 -22.69
C SER A 118 22.33 -8.68 -23.19
N ASN A 119 22.08 -9.23 -24.37
CA ASN A 119 20.72 -9.49 -24.86
C ASN A 119 20.48 -11.01 -24.77
N ASP A 120 19.55 -11.42 -23.90
CA ASP A 120 19.13 -12.81 -23.74
C ASP A 120 17.62 -12.96 -24.06
N PRO A 121 17.26 -13.06 -25.36
CA PRO A 121 15.87 -13.18 -25.78
C PRO A 121 15.21 -14.46 -25.24
N ALA A 122 15.99 -15.51 -24.96
CA ALA A 122 15.47 -16.77 -24.46
C ALA A 122 14.91 -16.64 -23.03
N ASN A 123 15.49 -15.74 -22.24
CA ASN A 123 15.00 -15.41 -20.90
C ASN A 123 14.17 -14.12 -20.86
N GLY A 124 14.04 -13.41 -21.98
CA GLY A 124 13.31 -12.14 -22.08
C GLY A 124 13.95 -11.05 -21.22
N VAL A 125 15.28 -10.96 -21.23
CA VAL A 125 16.02 -9.96 -20.45
C VAL A 125 17.15 -9.37 -21.29
N ALA A 126 17.20 -8.05 -21.42
CA ALA A 126 18.39 -7.33 -21.87
C ALA A 126 18.96 -6.51 -20.71
N ARG A 127 20.29 -6.44 -20.60
CA ARG A 127 20.99 -5.69 -19.54
C ARG A 127 22.07 -4.81 -20.14
N MET A 128 22.28 -3.66 -19.54
CA MET A 128 23.41 -2.80 -19.85
C MET A 128 23.83 -1.96 -18.65
N THR A 129 25.09 -1.58 -18.59
CA THR A 129 25.64 -0.64 -17.61
C THR A 129 26.30 0.52 -18.32
N TYR A 130 25.98 1.73 -17.92
CA TYR A 130 26.69 2.94 -18.32
C TYR A 130 27.68 3.33 -17.22
N LEU A 131 28.93 3.57 -17.63
CA LEU A 131 30.00 4.01 -16.77
C LEU A 131 30.38 5.45 -17.09
N PRO A 132 30.81 6.25 -16.10
CA PRO A 132 31.22 7.62 -16.34
C PRO A 132 32.31 7.72 -17.39
N ASN A 133 32.16 8.66 -18.32
CA ASN A 133 33.13 8.90 -19.37
C ASN A 133 34.46 9.37 -18.76
N GLY A 134 35.56 8.68 -19.08
CA GLY A 134 36.86 8.92 -18.46
C GLY A 134 37.00 8.36 -17.03
N GLY A 135 36.02 7.61 -16.52
CA GLY A 135 36.10 6.88 -15.24
C GLY A 135 35.98 7.76 -13.98
N VAL A 136 35.58 9.02 -14.12
CA VAL A 136 35.37 9.94 -12.99
C VAL A 136 33.87 10.01 -12.70
N PRO A 137 33.42 9.78 -11.45
CA PRO A 137 32.00 9.88 -11.09
C PRO A 137 31.37 11.20 -11.53
N VAL A 138 30.14 11.13 -12.05
CA VAL A 138 29.41 12.28 -12.61
C VAL A 138 28.75 13.06 -11.48
N PRO A 139 28.96 14.39 -11.35
CA PRO A 139 28.27 15.19 -10.36
C PRO A 139 26.74 15.14 -10.53
N VAL A 140 26.02 15.09 -9.41
CA VAL A 140 24.55 15.14 -9.34
C VAL A 140 24.09 16.15 -8.30
N VAL A 141 22.97 16.79 -8.61
CA VAL A 141 22.36 17.84 -7.79
C VAL A 141 20.91 17.45 -7.47
N TRP A 142 20.49 17.63 -6.23
CA TRP A 142 19.16 17.26 -5.74
C TRP A 142 18.32 18.49 -5.39
N TYR A 143 17.08 18.49 -5.83
CA TYR A 143 16.10 19.54 -5.63
C TYR A 143 14.85 19.02 -4.91
N CYS A 144 14.24 19.88 -4.12
CA CYS A 144 12.91 19.69 -3.56
C CYS A 144 12.05 20.91 -3.90
N GLY A 145 10.78 20.68 -4.21
CA GLY A 145 9.91 21.75 -4.68
C GLY A 145 8.44 21.38 -4.76
N GLY A 146 7.68 22.27 -5.40
CA GLY A 146 6.30 21.99 -5.78
C GLY A 146 5.94 22.65 -7.11
N GLU A 147 4.95 22.08 -7.76
CA GLU A 147 4.42 22.52 -9.05
C GLU A 147 2.88 22.59 -9.02
N ASN A 148 2.28 23.45 -9.85
CA ASN A 148 0.83 23.46 -10.12
C ASN A 148 0.47 22.38 -11.15
N PHE A 149 -0.79 21.91 -11.21
CA PHE A 149 -1.19 20.90 -12.21
C PHE A 149 -0.97 21.32 -13.67
N ASP A 150 -0.97 22.63 -13.94
CA ASP A 150 -0.81 23.21 -15.27
C ASP A 150 0.65 23.50 -15.66
N GLY A 151 1.61 23.18 -14.77
CA GLY A 151 3.03 23.51 -14.94
C GLY A 151 3.37 25.00 -14.84
N GLY A 152 2.39 25.86 -14.57
CA GLY A 152 2.55 27.32 -14.59
C GLY A 152 3.27 27.90 -13.36
N GLY A 153 3.62 27.06 -12.38
CA GLY A 153 4.25 27.50 -11.13
C GLY A 153 5.21 26.46 -10.58
N HIS A 154 6.44 26.41 -11.11
CA HIS A 154 7.52 25.53 -10.65
C HIS A 154 8.42 26.27 -9.67
N VAL A 155 8.46 25.81 -8.41
CA VAL A 155 9.37 26.38 -7.39
C VAL A 155 10.21 25.26 -6.82
N GLU A 156 11.53 25.39 -6.95
CA GLU A 156 12.50 24.39 -6.48
C GLU A 156 13.60 25.01 -5.62
N GLN A 157 14.21 24.16 -4.80
CA GLN A 157 15.31 24.52 -3.95
C GLN A 157 16.34 23.38 -3.92
N LEU A 158 17.62 23.73 -4.11
CA LEU A 158 18.74 22.81 -3.99
C LEU A 158 18.89 22.32 -2.55
N VAL A 159 18.82 21.02 -2.32
CA VAL A 159 18.86 20.41 -0.97
C VAL A 159 20.07 19.51 -0.72
N ALA A 160 20.65 18.92 -1.77
CA ALA A 160 21.86 18.09 -1.63
C ALA A 160 22.69 18.05 -2.92
N THR A 161 23.96 17.68 -2.79
CA THR A 161 24.87 17.42 -3.93
C THR A 161 25.54 16.06 -3.76
N GLY A 162 26.01 15.48 -4.86
CA GLY A 162 26.64 14.17 -4.85
C GLY A 162 27.32 13.80 -6.17
N THR A 163 27.59 12.51 -6.34
CA THR A 163 28.11 11.91 -7.57
C THR A 163 27.39 10.61 -7.94
N VAL A 164 27.46 10.21 -9.21
CA VAL A 164 26.94 8.95 -9.74
C VAL A 164 28.07 8.16 -10.38
N SER A 165 28.25 6.90 -9.95
CA SER A 165 29.35 6.04 -10.40
C SER A 165 28.97 5.05 -11.48
N ALA A 166 27.68 4.72 -11.63
CA ALA A 166 27.18 3.83 -12.67
C ALA A 166 25.65 3.97 -12.81
N ILE A 167 25.14 3.62 -14.00
CA ILE A 167 23.71 3.42 -14.25
C ILE A 167 23.54 2.01 -14.81
N HIS A 168 22.72 1.18 -14.17
CA HIS A 168 22.45 -0.19 -14.56
C HIS A 168 21.01 -0.30 -15.06
N LEU A 169 20.82 -0.78 -16.28
CA LEU A 169 19.49 -0.98 -16.87
C LEU A 169 19.24 -2.45 -17.19
N GLU A 170 17.99 -2.88 -17.01
CA GLU A 170 17.44 -4.17 -17.36
C GLU A 170 16.07 -3.97 -18.06
N GLN A 171 15.95 -4.43 -19.29
CA GLN A 171 14.70 -4.45 -20.05
C GLN A 171 13.89 -5.70 -19.70
N ASN A 172 12.62 -5.49 -19.39
CA ASN A 172 11.63 -6.55 -19.24
C ASN A 172 10.52 -6.38 -20.29
N PRO A 173 10.08 -7.45 -20.99
CA PRO A 173 9.02 -7.40 -22.00
C PRO A 173 7.69 -6.81 -21.54
N THR A 174 7.45 -6.74 -20.23
CA THR A 174 6.19 -6.27 -19.63
C THR A 174 6.28 -4.85 -19.07
N LEU A 175 7.49 -4.41 -18.69
CA LEU A 175 7.69 -3.16 -17.92
C LEU A 175 8.59 -2.15 -18.66
N GLY A 176 9.09 -2.49 -19.85
CA GLY A 176 10.08 -1.67 -20.56
C GLY A 176 11.44 -1.70 -19.86
N TRP A 177 12.20 -0.62 -19.99
CA TRP A 177 13.49 -0.46 -19.34
C TRP A 177 13.33 -0.05 -17.88
N THR A 178 13.90 -0.86 -16.98
CA THR A 178 14.02 -0.54 -15.56
C THR A 178 15.48 -0.60 -15.15
N GLY A 179 15.86 -0.14 -13.96
CA GLY A 179 17.27 -0.11 -13.60
C GLY A 179 17.58 0.38 -12.21
N TYR A 180 18.83 0.72 -11.96
CA TYR A 180 19.23 1.55 -10.83
C TYR A 180 20.49 2.37 -11.11
N GLY A 181 20.59 3.58 -10.56
CA GLY A 181 21.85 4.33 -10.51
C GLY A 181 22.58 4.14 -9.18
N GLU A 182 23.91 4.19 -9.18
CA GLU A 182 24.75 4.15 -7.98
C GLU A 182 25.16 5.58 -7.58
N PHE A 183 24.51 6.12 -6.55
CA PHE A 183 24.66 7.52 -6.11
C PHE A 183 25.46 7.61 -4.82
N THR A 184 26.26 8.67 -4.68
CA THR A 184 26.91 9.05 -3.42
C THR A 184 26.60 10.51 -3.11
N LEU A 185 26.04 10.80 -1.93
CA LEU A 185 25.80 12.19 -1.51
C LEU A 185 27.02 12.77 -0.80
N ASP A 186 27.48 13.93 -1.26
CA ASP A 186 28.70 14.57 -0.76
C ASP A 186 28.43 15.42 0.48
N ALA A 187 27.34 16.21 0.45
CA ALA A 187 26.96 17.08 1.55
C ALA A 187 25.51 17.53 1.44
N GLU A 188 24.91 17.79 2.60
CA GLU A 188 23.68 18.55 2.71
C GLU A 188 23.93 20.01 2.33
N VAL A 189 23.07 20.57 1.49
CA VAL A 189 23.08 22.01 1.22
C VAL A 189 22.08 22.65 2.18
N PRO A 190 22.48 23.66 2.98
CA PRO A 190 21.58 24.30 3.93
C PRO A 190 20.53 25.15 3.20
N ALA A 191 19.51 24.47 2.70
CA ALA A 191 18.31 25.03 2.12
C ALA A 191 17.19 24.98 3.17
N LEU A 192 16.80 26.17 3.64
CA LEU A 192 15.67 26.32 4.56
C LEU A 192 14.38 26.45 3.75
N GLY A 193 13.36 25.70 4.15
CA GLY A 193 12.07 25.71 3.50
C GLY A 193 11.39 27.08 3.60
N PRO A 194 10.67 27.52 2.55
CA PRO A 194 10.13 28.88 2.46
C PRO A 194 9.10 29.25 3.53
N VAL A 195 8.42 28.26 4.11
CA VAL A 195 7.33 28.48 5.09
C VAL A 195 7.81 28.21 6.51
N THR A 196 8.46 27.07 6.71
CA THR A 196 8.84 26.57 8.04
C THR A 196 10.21 27.04 8.48
N PHE A 197 11.05 27.52 7.55
CA PHE A 197 12.46 27.85 7.77
C PHE A 197 13.27 26.68 8.37
N THR A 198 12.82 25.44 8.16
CA THR A 198 13.54 24.23 8.57
C THR A 198 14.29 23.64 7.39
N GLN A 199 15.38 22.94 7.66
CA GLN A 199 16.18 22.27 6.65
C GLN A 199 15.45 21.05 6.09
N CYS A 200 15.55 20.83 4.78
CA CYS A 200 14.95 19.66 4.13
C CYS A 200 15.59 18.37 4.65
N PRO A 201 14.82 17.40 5.20
CA PRO A 201 15.39 16.20 5.79
C PRO A 201 15.88 15.17 4.77
N LEU A 202 15.78 15.44 3.45
CA LEU A 202 16.13 14.48 2.39
C LEU A 202 17.52 13.88 2.56
N TYR A 203 18.54 14.70 2.84
CA TYR A 203 19.90 14.21 3.10
C TYR A 203 19.96 13.32 4.35
N THR A 204 19.25 13.70 5.41
CA THR A 204 19.25 12.96 6.67
C THR A 204 18.50 11.63 6.55
N GLU A 205 17.36 11.59 5.86
CA GLU A 205 16.61 10.37 5.56
C GLU A 205 17.41 9.43 4.67
N THR A 206 17.99 9.94 3.57
CA THR A 206 18.82 9.15 2.67
C THR A 206 20.09 8.64 3.35
N ALA A 207 20.72 9.42 4.24
CA ALA A 207 21.85 8.97 5.05
C ALA A 207 21.45 7.95 6.14
N GLY A 208 20.25 8.06 6.69
CA GLY A 208 19.70 7.19 7.73
C GLY A 208 19.46 5.76 7.26
N LEU A 209 19.04 5.58 6.00
CA LEU A 209 18.81 4.26 5.39
C LEU A 209 20.08 3.40 5.30
N ALA A 210 21.27 4.01 5.30
CA ALA A 210 22.55 3.32 5.13
C ALA A 210 23.39 3.20 6.43
N GLY A 211 22.90 3.66 7.59
CA GLY A 211 23.62 3.53 8.87
C GLY A 211 24.77 4.53 9.10
N GLY A 212 24.84 5.62 8.34
CA GLY A 212 25.72 6.78 8.56
C GLY A 212 27.07 6.79 7.81
N GLY A 213 27.55 8.01 7.51
CA GLY A 213 28.90 8.31 7.00
C GLY A 213 29.12 8.27 5.48
N GLY A 214 28.23 8.89 4.69
CA GLY A 214 28.34 9.09 3.23
C GLY A 214 27.79 7.92 2.40
N PRO A 215 26.48 7.90 2.07
CA PRO A 215 25.84 6.70 1.54
C PRO A 215 26.14 6.53 0.05
N SER A 216 26.67 5.36 -0.35
CA SER A 216 26.47 4.85 -1.71
C SER A 216 25.15 4.06 -1.73
N TYR A 217 24.21 4.41 -2.60
CA TYR A 217 22.88 3.78 -2.66
C TYR A 217 22.43 3.54 -4.09
N ARG A 218 21.50 2.58 -4.24
CA ARG A 218 20.92 2.19 -5.53
C ARG A 218 19.54 2.78 -5.66
N ILE A 219 19.34 3.63 -6.67
CA ILE A 219 18.04 4.25 -6.93
C ILE A 219 17.37 3.52 -8.08
N PRO A 220 16.30 2.74 -7.85
CA PRO A 220 15.50 2.16 -8.91
C PRO A 220 15.09 3.19 -9.97
N ILE A 221 15.20 2.76 -11.23
CA ILE A 221 14.90 3.51 -12.44
C ILE A 221 13.71 2.84 -13.10
N VAL A 222 12.69 3.62 -13.46
CA VAL A 222 11.80 3.29 -14.57
C VAL A 222 12.09 4.31 -15.66
N ILE A 223 12.52 3.84 -16.82
CA ILE A 223 12.69 4.73 -17.98
C ILE A 223 11.36 4.72 -18.72
N GLY A 224 10.89 5.91 -19.10
CA GLY A 224 9.81 6.06 -20.07
C GLY A 224 10.20 5.54 -21.46
N GLU A 225 9.52 6.03 -22.50
CA GLU A 225 9.93 5.75 -23.87
C GLU A 225 11.34 6.33 -24.13
N ILE A 226 12.24 5.52 -24.73
CA ILE A 226 13.55 6.01 -25.21
C ILE A 226 13.28 6.70 -26.55
N ASP A 227 12.81 7.94 -26.49
CA ASP A 227 12.66 8.76 -27.68
C ASP A 227 13.18 10.19 -27.42
N PHE A 228 13.46 10.91 -28.50
CA PHE A 228 13.94 12.29 -28.45
C PHE A 228 12.77 13.21 -28.08
N ASP A 229 12.39 13.26 -26.80
CA ASP A 229 11.26 14.07 -26.31
C ASP A 229 11.62 15.57 -26.23
N PRO A 230 11.08 16.41 -27.12
CA PRO A 230 11.33 17.86 -27.09
C PRO A 230 10.75 18.54 -25.84
N GLY A 231 9.74 17.95 -25.19
CA GLY A 231 9.14 18.42 -23.95
C GLY A 231 10.06 18.21 -22.75
N ALA A 232 10.61 17.00 -22.57
CA ALA A 232 11.63 16.73 -21.56
C ALA A 232 12.90 17.59 -21.75
N GLN A 233 13.28 17.88 -23.00
CA GLN A 233 14.38 18.81 -23.30
C GLN A 233 14.05 20.24 -22.86
N LEU A 234 12.82 20.71 -23.09
CA LEU A 234 12.36 22.04 -22.69
C LEU A 234 12.26 22.18 -21.16
N GLU A 235 11.74 21.17 -20.46
CA GLU A 235 11.67 21.12 -18.98
C GLU A 235 13.07 21.08 -18.33
N TRP A 236 14.01 20.37 -18.94
CA TRP A 236 15.41 20.38 -18.49
C TRP A 236 16.05 21.77 -18.69
N GLN A 237 15.78 22.42 -19.82
CA GLN A 237 16.33 23.74 -20.17
C GLN A 237 15.79 24.86 -19.28
N THR A 238 14.54 24.76 -18.83
CA THR A 238 13.92 25.75 -17.93
C THR A 238 14.39 25.64 -16.47
N GLY A 239 15.00 24.52 -16.07
CA GLY A 239 15.52 24.27 -14.71
C GLY A 239 17.03 24.48 -14.49
N ALA A 240 17.85 24.73 -15.51
CA ALA A 240 19.31 24.80 -15.32
C ALA A 240 19.77 26.07 -14.53
N PRO A 241 20.78 25.98 -13.63
CA PRO A 241 21.25 27.14 -12.86
C PRO A 241 21.81 28.25 -13.75
N ALA A 242 21.45 29.51 -13.47
CA ALA A 242 21.97 30.67 -14.19
C ALA A 242 23.49 30.82 -14.02
N GLY A 243 24.25 30.57 -15.09
CA GLY A 243 25.71 30.78 -15.14
C GLY A 243 26.46 30.11 -16.29
N GLN A 244 25.88 29.12 -16.96
CA GLN A 244 26.38 28.43 -18.15
C GLN A 244 25.11 27.92 -18.84
N VAL A 245 24.68 28.34 -20.04
CA VAL A 245 25.38 28.60 -21.29
C VAL A 245 24.67 29.71 -22.06
N ALA A 246 25.49 30.55 -22.69
CA ALA A 246 25.10 31.52 -23.69
C ALA A 246 24.96 30.84 -25.06
N ASP A 247 24.06 31.37 -25.88
CA ASP A 247 24.07 31.20 -27.34
C ASP A 247 23.53 29.85 -27.88
N ALA A 248 22.23 29.60 -27.67
CA ALA A 248 21.45 28.67 -28.48
C ALA A 248 21.12 29.30 -29.86
N THR A 249 22.14 29.55 -30.67
CA THR A 249 21.98 29.98 -32.08
C THR A 249 22.61 28.98 -33.03
N VAL A 250 22.23 27.71 -32.98
CA VAL A 250 22.51 26.75 -34.07
C VAL A 250 21.32 25.81 -34.24
N LEU A 251 20.23 26.31 -34.83
CA LEU A 251 19.24 25.49 -35.55
C LEU A 251 18.41 26.36 -36.52
N ASN A 252 19.07 27.32 -37.19
CA ASN A 252 18.42 28.20 -38.15
C ASN A 252 19.22 28.38 -39.44
N SER A 253 19.72 27.28 -40.00
CA SER A 253 20.43 27.31 -41.29
C SER A 253 20.05 26.16 -42.22
N LEU A 254 18.76 26.06 -42.55
CA LEU A 254 18.32 25.70 -43.91
C LEU A 254 17.19 26.66 -44.28
N GLY A 255 17.58 27.81 -44.83
CA GLY A 255 16.66 28.90 -45.13
C GLY A 255 15.70 28.62 -46.29
N ALA A 256 14.45 29.01 -46.07
CA ALA A 256 13.61 29.81 -46.97
C ALA A 256 12.43 30.28 -46.09
N GLY A 257 12.39 31.52 -45.61
CA GLY A 257 11.96 32.66 -46.42
C GLY A 257 10.54 33.03 -46.00
N TYR A 258 10.42 33.99 -45.08
CA TYR A 258 9.18 34.70 -44.82
C TYR A 258 8.76 35.43 -46.11
N ALA A 259 7.61 35.07 -46.66
CA ALA A 259 6.83 35.89 -47.57
C ALA A 259 5.36 35.64 -47.23
N GLY A 260 4.72 36.67 -46.68
CA GLY A 260 3.26 36.72 -46.63
C GLY A 260 2.68 36.86 -48.04
N GLU A 261 1.40 36.46 -48.11
CA GLU A 261 0.46 36.42 -49.25
C GLU A 261 0.44 35.12 -50.09
N PRO A 262 -0.76 34.70 -50.54
CA PRO A 262 -1.92 34.31 -49.75
C PRO A 262 -2.43 32.92 -50.21
N SER A 263 -3.34 32.33 -49.43
CA SER A 263 -4.22 31.28 -49.93
C SER A 263 -4.80 31.68 -51.28
N GLY A 264 -4.75 30.78 -52.26
CA GLY A 264 -5.29 30.97 -53.62
C GLY A 264 -6.82 31.08 -53.68
N VAL A 265 -7.46 31.58 -52.62
CA VAL A 265 -8.87 31.95 -52.58
C VAL A 265 -8.90 33.47 -52.45
N THR A 266 -9.23 34.15 -53.54
CA THR A 266 -9.53 35.58 -53.53
C THR A 266 -10.67 35.83 -52.53
N ARG A 267 -10.32 36.32 -51.32
CA ARG A 267 -11.25 37.02 -50.41
C ARG A 267 -11.77 38.24 -51.16
N ASP A 268 -12.95 38.12 -51.77
CA ASP A 268 -13.73 39.29 -52.14
C ASP A 268 -14.34 39.85 -50.84
N PRO A 269 -14.02 41.07 -50.41
CA PRO A 269 -14.56 41.66 -49.18
C PRO A 269 -16.08 41.88 -49.21
N GLY A 270 -16.74 41.59 -50.34
CA GLY A 270 -18.19 41.62 -50.51
C GLY A 270 -18.93 40.33 -50.11
N ASP A 271 -18.22 39.22 -49.85
CA ASP A 271 -18.84 37.90 -49.60
C ASP A 271 -18.76 37.41 -48.14
N VAL A 272 -18.05 38.13 -47.26
CA VAL A 272 -18.09 37.85 -45.81
C VAL A 272 -19.21 38.67 -45.19
N PHE A 273 -20.42 38.11 -45.23
CA PHE A 273 -21.47 38.56 -44.33
C PHE A 273 -21.08 38.15 -42.92
N ASP A 274 -20.83 39.15 -42.07
CA ASP A 274 -20.88 38.98 -40.62
C ASP A 274 -22.28 38.43 -40.28
N PRO A 275 -22.42 37.19 -39.77
CA PRO A 275 -23.71 36.57 -39.55
C PRO A 275 -24.36 37.15 -38.29
N ASP A 276 -24.82 38.40 -38.38
CA ASP A 276 -25.62 39.14 -37.39
C ASP A 276 -27.00 38.49 -37.08
N ASN A 277 -27.22 37.22 -37.45
CA ASN A 277 -28.45 36.48 -37.19
C ASN A 277 -28.24 35.02 -36.74
N ALA A 278 -27.01 34.54 -36.53
CA ALA A 278 -26.81 33.25 -35.88
C ALA A 278 -27.20 33.39 -34.40
N THR A 279 -28.45 33.11 -34.08
CA THR A 279 -28.90 33.07 -32.69
C THR A 279 -28.21 31.90 -32.01
N LEU A 280 -27.10 32.18 -31.31
CA LEU A 280 -26.43 31.29 -30.35
C LEU A 280 -27.44 30.88 -29.28
N MET A 281 -28.24 29.86 -29.58
CA MET A 281 -29.24 29.31 -28.67
C MET A 281 -28.58 28.26 -27.79
N GLY A 282 -27.88 28.70 -26.75
CA GLY A 282 -27.49 27.88 -25.59
C GLY A 282 -25.99 27.69 -25.39
N GLY A 283 -25.51 28.04 -24.19
CA GLY A 283 -24.11 27.83 -23.79
C GLY A 283 -23.70 26.36 -23.87
N GLY A 284 -22.51 26.10 -24.42
CA GLY A 284 -21.96 24.75 -24.59
C GLY A 284 -21.18 24.52 -25.88
N GLY A 285 -21.02 25.52 -26.75
CA GLY A 285 -20.31 25.36 -28.03
C GLY A 285 -21.14 24.62 -29.10
N VAL A 286 -22.46 24.61 -29.00
CA VAL A 286 -23.33 24.02 -30.04
C VAL A 286 -23.86 25.12 -30.94
N TRP A 287 -23.54 25.09 -32.23
CA TRP A 287 -24.01 26.07 -33.20
C TRP A 287 -25.21 25.52 -33.97
N GLN A 288 -26.35 26.20 -33.84
CA GLN A 288 -27.56 25.86 -34.56
C GLN A 288 -27.85 26.90 -35.64
N PHE A 289 -27.88 26.44 -36.88
CA PHE A 289 -28.24 27.26 -38.03
C PHE A 289 -29.70 27.01 -38.38
N SER A 290 -30.52 28.06 -38.31
CA SER A 290 -31.93 27.98 -38.68
C SER A 290 -32.11 28.06 -40.19
N ARG A 291 -33.25 27.55 -40.65
CA ARG A 291 -33.71 27.56 -42.04
C ARG A 291 -33.56 28.90 -42.76
N ASP A 292 -33.72 30.01 -42.04
CA ASP A 292 -33.75 31.36 -42.61
C ASP A 292 -32.36 32.00 -42.73
N ASN A 293 -31.34 31.41 -42.08
CA ASN A 293 -29.95 31.89 -42.09
C ASN A 293 -29.07 31.25 -43.18
N LEU A 294 -29.62 30.26 -43.92
CA LEU A 294 -28.90 29.47 -44.92
C LEU A 294 -29.11 29.81 -46.43
N PRO A 295 -29.70 30.95 -46.88
CA PRO A 295 -29.86 31.25 -48.31
C PRO A 295 -28.57 31.24 -49.16
N HIS A 296 -27.39 31.18 -48.56
CA HIS A 296 -26.09 31.14 -49.23
C HIS A 296 -25.41 29.77 -49.12
N LEU A 297 -26.05 28.73 -49.68
CA LEU A 297 -25.64 27.30 -49.73
C LEU A 297 -24.23 26.99 -50.29
N GLY A 298 -23.37 28.00 -50.45
CA GLY A 298 -21.97 27.90 -50.84
C GLY A 298 -20.99 28.73 -50.01
N ALA A 299 -21.44 29.41 -48.95
CA ALA A 299 -20.57 30.16 -48.06
C ALA A 299 -19.84 29.24 -47.07
N TRP A 300 -18.63 29.64 -46.70
CA TRP A 300 -17.86 29.04 -45.61
C TRP A 300 -18.43 29.52 -44.28
N PHE A 301 -18.49 28.65 -43.28
CA PHE A 301 -18.78 29.04 -41.89
C PHE A 301 -17.66 28.52 -40.99
N ASP A 302 -17.43 29.25 -39.91
CA ASP A 302 -16.25 29.12 -39.08
C ASP A 302 -16.62 28.69 -37.65
N PRO A 303 -16.57 27.39 -37.30
CA PRO A 303 -16.70 26.95 -35.93
C PRO A 303 -15.36 27.14 -35.18
N PRO A 304 -15.39 27.46 -33.87
CA PRO A 304 -14.20 27.62 -33.05
C PRO A 304 -13.52 26.28 -32.79
N LEU A 305 -12.19 26.31 -32.83
CA LEU A 305 -11.28 25.21 -33.14
C LEU A 305 -11.25 24.08 -32.11
N VAL A 306 -11.30 22.84 -32.61
CA VAL A 306 -11.12 21.59 -31.87
C VAL A 306 -10.54 20.50 -32.80
N SER A 307 -10.02 19.41 -32.23
CA SER A 307 -9.48 18.26 -32.97
C SER A 307 -10.53 17.47 -33.76
N GLU A 308 -11.83 17.63 -33.45
CA GLU A 308 -12.92 16.97 -34.15
C GLU A 308 -14.24 17.78 -34.10
N TYR A 309 -14.96 17.84 -35.23
CA TYR A 309 -16.34 18.34 -35.28
C TYR A 309 -17.33 17.28 -35.71
N ARG A 310 -18.54 17.40 -35.16
CA ARG A 310 -19.71 16.64 -35.56
C ARG A 310 -20.77 17.55 -36.19
N TYR A 311 -21.27 17.13 -37.34
CA TYR A 311 -22.31 17.83 -38.09
C TYR A 311 -23.57 16.97 -38.13
N TYR A 312 -24.70 17.54 -37.69
CA TYR A 312 -25.99 16.86 -37.67
C TYR A 312 -27.07 17.72 -38.30
N CYS A 313 -27.93 17.12 -39.12
CA CYS A 313 -29.05 17.82 -39.74
C CYS A 313 -30.40 17.24 -39.29
N THR A 314 -31.33 18.09 -38.83
CA THR A 314 -32.61 17.65 -38.27
C THR A 314 -33.68 17.43 -39.35
N ASP A 315 -33.68 18.24 -40.41
CA ASP A 315 -34.75 18.36 -41.40
C ASP A 315 -34.31 18.10 -42.87
N ALA A 316 -33.00 17.93 -43.13
CA ALA A 316 -32.44 17.55 -44.42
C ALA A 316 -31.35 16.45 -44.27
N LEU A 317 -30.64 16.13 -45.37
CA LEU A 317 -29.48 15.23 -45.38
C LEU A 317 -28.30 15.95 -46.05
N PHE A 318 -27.08 15.74 -45.56
CA PHE A 318 -25.85 16.19 -46.18
C PHE A 318 -25.56 15.39 -47.45
N THR A 319 -25.27 16.07 -48.55
CA THR A 319 -24.87 15.48 -49.83
C THR A 319 -23.37 15.62 -50.10
N GLY A 320 -22.69 16.57 -49.44
CA GLY A 320 -21.23 16.70 -49.48
C GLY A 320 -20.69 17.72 -48.48
N VAL A 321 -19.38 17.76 -48.33
CA VAL A 321 -18.63 18.69 -47.47
C VAL A 321 -17.35 19.15 -48.16
N GLY A 322 -17.05 20.45 -48.13
CA GLY A 322 -15.78 21.04 -48.55
C GLY A 322 -14.92 21.36 -47.34
N LEU A 323 -13.67 20.92 -47.38
CA LEU A 323 -12.69 21.07 -46.30
C LEU A 323 -11.76 22.26 -46.55
N PRO A 324 -11.29 22.97 -45.51
CA PRO A 324 -10.40 24.10 -45.64
C PRO A 324 -9.01 23.67 -46.16
N THR A 325 -8.16 24.64 -46.52
CA THR A 325 -6.74 24.44 -46.87
C THR A 325 -5.84 25.18 -45.90
N GLY A 326 -4.66 24.65 -45.60
CA GLY A 326 -3.65 25.26 -44.75
C GLY A 326 -3.93 25.14 -43.25
N ILE A 327 -4.81 24.23 -42.83
CA ILE A 327 -5.10 23.97 -41.42
C ILE A 327 -4.37 22.73 -40.93
N ASP A 328 -4.43 21.61 -41.67
CA ASP A 328 -3.61 20.46 -41.35
C ASP A 328 -2.18 20.70 -41.84
N THR A 329 -1.26 20.95 -40.91
CA THR A 329 0.14 21.26 -41.20
C THR A 329 1.04 20.02 -41.22
N THR A 330 0.55 18.88 -40.76
CA THR A 330 1.32 17.64 -40.62
C THR A 330 1.26 16.81 -41.89
N ASP A 331 0.06 16.55 -42.40
CA ASP A 331 -0.15 15.65 -43.55
C ASP A 331 -1.10 16.20 -44.62
N HIS A 332 -1.66 17.40 -44.39
CA HIS A 332 -2.58 18.10 -45.28
C HIS A 332 -3.84 17.30 -45.61
N GLN A 333 -4.29 16.44 -44.69
CA GLN A 333 -5.48 15.62 -44.85
C GLN A 333 -6.42 15.81 -43.65
N PHE A 334 -7.67 15.37 -43.84
CA PHE A 334 -8.66 15.28 -42.77
C PHE A 334 -9.31 13.91 -42.85
N GLU A 335 -9.78 13.40 -41.72
CA GLU A 335 -10.57 12.17 -41.70
C GLU A 335 -12.07 12.48 -41.62
N LEU A 336 -12.83 12.02 -42.62
CA LEU A 336 -14.29 12.07 -42.63
C LEU A 336 -14.89 10.75 -42.15
N SER A 337 -15.69 10.80 -41.09
CA SER A 337 -16.44 9.64 -40.60
C SER A 337 -17.95 9.81 -40.83
N PHE A 338 -18.58 8.89 -41.57
CA PHE A 338 -20.01 8.94 -41.89
C PHE A 338 -20.58 7.54 -42.11
N SER A 339 -21.79 7.26 -41.61
CA SER A 339 -22.47 5.96 -41.78
C SER A 339 -21.61 4.74 -41.42
N GLY A 340 -20.71 4.87 -40.42
CA GLY A 340 -19.78 3.83 -39.99
C GLY A 340 -18.59 3.59 -40.93
N LYS A 341 -18.32 4.48 -41.87
CA LYS A 341 -17.13 4.48 -42.73
C LYS A 341 -16.24 5.67 -42.39
N LYS A 342 -14.93 5.47 -42.50
CA LYS A 342 -13.91 6.53 -42.43
C LYS A 342 -13.27 6.68 -43.82
N VAL A 343 -13.01 7.92 -44.23
CA VAL A 343 -12.32 8.25 -45.48
C VAL A 343 -11.40 9.43 -45.21
N THR A 344 -10.12 9.27 -45.55
CA THR A 344 -9.16 10.36 -45.55
C THR A 344 -9.36 11.22 -46.79
N VAL A 345 -9.41 12.53 -46.61
CA VAL A 345 -9.69 13.51 -47.66
C VAL A 345 -8.66 14.62 -47.57
N ALA A 346 -7.96 14.89 -48.66
CA ALA A 346 -7.01 15.99 -48.74
C ALA A 346 -7.70 17.34 -48.50
N GLU A 347 -7.00 18.26 -47.86
CA GLU A 347 -7.45 19.63 -47.65
C GLU A 347 -7.90 20.31 -48.95
N GLY A 348 -8.84 21.26 -48.87
CA GLY A 348 -9.43 21.93 -50.04
C GLY A 348 -10.35 21.06 -50.92
N THR A 349 -10.45 19.76 -50.65
CA THR A 349 -11.29 18.86 -51.44
C THR A 349 -12.76 18.99 -51.07
N PHE A 350 -13.63 19.03 -52.08
CA PHE A 350 -15.07 18.88 -51.90
C PHE A 350 -15.46 17.40 -51.98
N PHE A 351 -15.71 16.79 -50.84
CA PHE A 351 -16.12 15.40 -50.72
C PHE A 351 -17.63 15.24 -50.88
N VAL A 352 -18.06 14.41 -51.84
CA VAL A 352 -19.48 14.07 -52.03
C VAL A 352 -19.77 12.74 -51.35
N PHE A 353 -20.73 12.73 -50.43
CA PHE A 353 -21.10 11.50 -49.74
C PHE A 353 -21.72 10.51 -50.76
N PRO A 354 -21.30 9.22 -50.77
CA PRO A 354 -21.84 8.21 -51.69
C PRO A 354 -23.36 8.05 -51.61
N LYS A 355 -23.94 8.38 -50.46
CA LYS A 355 -25.38 8.53 -50.23
C LYS A 355 -25.58 9.72 -49.30
N PRO A 356 -26.68 10.48 -49.42
CA PRO A 356 -26.96 11.56 -48.49
C PRO A 356 -26.98 11.04 -47.04
N VAL A 357 -26.26 11.68 -46.15
CA VAL A 357 -26.11 11.27 -44.74
C VAL A 357 -26.79 12.28 -43.83
N ARG A 358 -27.35 11.83 -42.71
CA ARG A 358 -27.95 12.73 -41.71
C ARG A 358 -26.90 13.37 -40.80
N GLU A 359 -25.73 12.75 -40.74
CA GLU A 359 -24.65 13.09 -39.83
C GLU A 359 -23.30 12.67 -40.42
N PHE A 360 -22.27 13.45 -40.14
CA PHE A 360 -20.87 13.07 -40.35
C PHE A 360 -19.95 13.79 -39.35
N LYS A 361 -18.70 13.33 -39.25
CA LYS A 361 -17.63 13.92 -38.43
C LYS A 361 -16.43 14.30 -39.31
N ILE A 362 -15.71 15.33 -38.89
CA ILE A 362 -14.40 15.71 -39.41
C ILE A 362 -13.43 15.63 -38.24
N SER A 363 -12.41 14.80 -38.33
CA SER A 363 -11.32 14.66 -37.33
C SER A 363 -9.97 14.83 -38.02
N ASP A 364 -8.89 14.72 -37.25
CA ASP A 364 -7.51 14.89 -37.74
C ASP A 364 -7.28 16.36 -38.15
N ILE A 365 -7.37 17.26 -37.16
CA ILE A 365 -7.18 18.70 -37.34
C ILE A 365 -5.91 19.05 -36.56
N GLU A 366 -4.77 19.15 -37.26
CA GLU A 366 -3.45 19.36 -36.64
C GLU A 366 -2.66 20.55 -37.23
N PRO A 367 -2.17 21.54 -36.44
CA PRO A 367 -2.10 21.55 -34.99
C PRO A 367 -3.49 21.73 -34.37
N VAL A 368 -3.62 21.39 -33.10
CA VAL A 368 -4.81 21.78 -32.34
C VAL A 368 -4.84 23.31 -32.31
N VAL A 369 -5.75 23.89 -33.08
CA VAL A 369 -5.77 25.33 -33.29
C VAL A 369 -6.49 26.00 -32.09
N ASP A 370 -6.11 27.23 -31.74
CA ASP A 370 -6.59 27.97 -30.56
C ASP A 370 -8.11 28.27 -30.56
N SER A 371 -8.84 27.75 -29.57
CA SER A 371 -10.28 27.99 -29.38
C SER A 371 -10.71 29.46 -29.24
N ALA A 372 -9.79 30.39 -29.04
CA ALA A 372 -10.04 31.83 -28.97
C ALA A 372 -10.04 32.55 -30.34
N ASP A 373 -9.60 31.89 -31.42
CA ASP A 373 -9.65 32.42 -32.78
C ASP A 373 -10.92 31.93 -33.49
N ASP A 374 -11.80 32.88 -33.85
CA ASP A 374 -13.06 32.62 -34.54
C ASP A 374 -12.89 32.51 -36.08
N GLN A 375 -11.66 32.49 -36.59
CA GLN A 375 -11.34 32.51 -38.04
C GLN A 375 -10.73 31.23 -38.64
N ALA A 376 -10.85 30.05 -38.02
CA ALA A 376 -9.85 29.00 -38.25
C ALA A 376 -10.32 27.56 -38.59
N PHE A 377 -11.61 27.26 -38.80
CA PHE A 377 -12.00 26.00 -39.45
C PHE A 377 -13.16 26.11 -40.45
N PRO A 378 -13.03 26.91 -41.53
CA PRO A 378 -14.11 27.09 -42.46
C PRO A 378 -14.46 25.76 -43.16
N VAL A 379 -15.72 25.31 -43.11
CA VAL A 379 -16.21 24.20 -43.96
C VAL A 379 -17.41 24.60 -44.82
N ARG A 380 -17.59 23.92 -45.96
CA ARG A 380 -18.70 24.18 -46.90
C ARG A 380 -19.64 22.97 -46.95
N LEU A 381 -20.90 23.14 -46.54
CA LEU A 381 -21.87 22.03 -46.49
C LEU A 381 -22.83 22.04 -47.69
N ALA A 382 -23.11 20.86 -48.25
CA ALA A 382 -24.17 20.67 -49.24
C ALA A 382 -25.28 19.75 -48.71
N PHE A 383 -26.52 20.03 -49.11
CA PHE A 383 -27.72 19.36 -48.60
C PHE A 383 -28.58 18.77 -49.71
N SER A 384 -29.49 17.86 -49.33
CA SER A 384 -30.49 17.26 -50.22
C SER A 384 -31.72 18.14 -50.45
N ALA A 385 -31.82 19.27 -49.73
CA ALA A 385 -32.94 20.20 -49.79
C ALA A 385 -32.41 21.64 -49.92
N ALA A 386 -33.25 22.53 -50.44
CA ALA A 386 -32.92 23.95 -50.60
C ALA A 386 -32.73 24.70 -49.27
N THR A 387 -33.16 24.10 -48.16
CA THR A 387 -32.95 24.60 -46.81
C THR A 387 -32.70 23.44 -45.87
N ALA A 388 -31.89 23.68 -44.85
CA ALA A 388 -31.57 22.72 -43.80
C ALA A 388 -31.50 23.43 -42.45
N SER A 389 -31.58 22.68 -41.36
CA SER A 389 -31.25 23.11 -40.01
C SER A 389 -30.10 22.25 -39.54
N VAL A 390 -28.96 22.89 -39.27
CA VAL A 390 -27.70 22.21 -38.97
C VAL A 390 -27.32 22.48 -37.53
N ILE A 391 -26.91 21.42 -36.85
CA ILE A 391 -26.28 21.47 -35.54
C ILE A 391 -24.82 21.09 -35.76
N ILE A 392 -23.93 21.97 -35.32
CA ILE A 392 -22.49 21.78 -35.38
C ILE A 392 -22.01 21.76 -33.94
N GLN A 393 -21.28 20.72 -33.59
CA GLN A 393 -20.84 20.49 -32.23
C GLN A 393 -19.37 20.06 -32.28
N PRO A 394 -18.47 20.71 -31.52
CA PRO A 394 -17.14 20.18 -31.32
C PRO A 394 -17.30 18.84 -30.62
N ASP A 395 -16.59 17.79 -31.03
CA ASP A 395 -16.77 16.48 -30.40
C ASP A 395 -16.41 16.64 -28.92
N PRO A 396 -17.39 16.53 -28.00
CA PRO A 396 -17.14 16.88 -26.62
C PRO A 396 -16.38 15.75 -25.92
N THR A 397 -15.89 14.74 -26.65
CA THR A 397 -15.41 13.48 -26.07
C THR A 397 -14.25 13.69 -25.11
N GLU A 398 -13.25 14.50 -25.46
CA GLU A 398 -12.12 14.80 -24.59
C GLU A 398 -12.55 15.59 -23.35
N ARG A 399 -13.39 16.61 -23.53
CA ARG A 399 -13.95 17.39 -22.42
C ARG A 399 -14.83 16.55 -21.51
N GLU A 400 -15.77 15.77 -22.05
CA GLU A 400 -16.66 14.87 -21.33
C GLU A 400 -15.85 13.81 -20.56
N GLN A 401 -14.74 13.34 -21.13
CA GLN A 401 -13.83 12.43 -20.44
C GLN A 401 -13.07 13.14 -19.31
N GLY A 402 -12.57 14.36 -19.52
CA GLY A 402 -11.96 15.17 -18.47
C GLY A 402 -12.93 15.48 -17.33
N ASP A 403 -14.17 15.89 -17.65
CA ASP A 403 -15.23 16.14 -16.69
C ASP A 403 -15.62 14.85 -15.92
N LEU A 404 -15.67 13.69 -16.59
CA LEU A 404 -15.88 12.38 -15.95
C LEU A 404 -14.77 12.03 -14.96
N LEU A 405 -13.50 12.30 -15.31
CA LEU A 405 -12.36 12.09 -14.41
C LEU A 405 -12.43 13.06 -13.20
N GLY A 406 -12.93 14.27 -13.41
CA GLY A 406 -13.13 15.29 -12.38
C GLY A 406 -14.24 14.98 -11.35
N LEU A 407 -15.14 14.03 -11.63
CA LEU A 407 -16.24 13.66 -10.71
C LEU A 407 -15.79 12.98 -9.41
N GLY A 408 -14.52 12.60 -9.29
CA GLY A 408 -14.02 11.77 -8.20
C GLY A 408 -14.38 10.30 -8.42
N ALA A 409 -13.35 9.49 -8.60
CA ALA A 409 -13.48 8.09 -9.01
C ALA A 409 -13.44 7.10 -7.82
N HIS A 410 -13.08 7.58 -6.62
CA HIS A 410 -12.76 6.71 -5.49
C HIS A 410 -13.87 6.68 -4.45
N PHE A 411 -14.68 5.63 -4.48
CA PHE A 411 -15.70 5.35 -3.49
C PHE A 411 -15.31 4.17 -2.61
N ARG A 412 -16.07 3.96 -1.56
CA ARG A 412 -16.01 2.76 -0.71
C ARG A 412 -17.38 2.14 -0.60
N VAL A 413 -17.41 0.84 -0.33
CA VAL A 413 -18.65 0.17 0.07
C VAL A 413 -19.23 0.91 1.29
N GLY A 414 -20.49 1.34 1.22
CA GLY A 414 -21.18 2.13 2.26
C GLY A 414 -21.38 3.60 1.89
N ASP A 415 -20.59 4.14 0.96
CA ASP A 415 -20.71 5.54 0.55
C ASP A 415 -22.02 5.78 -0.21
N VAL A 416 -22.62 6.95 0.05
CA VAL A 416 -23.78 7.44 -0.70
C VAL A 416 -23.27 8.29 -1.85
N VAL A 417 -23.62 7.88 -3.06
CA VAL A 417 -23.17 8.50 -4.31
C VAL A 417 -24.32 9.28 -4.92
N ASN A 418 -24.01 10.48 -5.41
CA ASN A 418 -24.88 11.30 -6.22
C ASN A 418 -24.03 12.06 -7.25
N LEU A 419 -23.80 11.43 -8.40
CA LEU A 419 -23.02 12.00 -9.50
C LEU A 419 -23.97 12.55 -10.55
N ASP A 420 -23.73 13.80 -10.94
CA ASP A 420 -24.43 14.45 -12.04
C ASP A 420 -23.65 14.26 -13.34
N LEU A 421 -24.30 13.74 -14.37
CA LEU A 421 -23.77 13.53 -15.72
C LEU A 421 -24.32 14.57 -16.71
N SER A 422 -24.88 15.68 -16.22
CA SER A 422 -25.50 16.73 -17.05
C SER A 422 -24.52 17.45 -17.98
N PHE A 423 -23.21 17.35 -17.74
CA PHE A 423 -22.18 17.85 -18.64
C PHE A 423 -22.09 17.05 -19.96
N ILE A 424 -22.60 15.81 -20.00
CA ILE A 424 -22.67 15.01 -21.23
C ILE A 424 -23.76 15.59 -22.12
N SER A 425 -23.35 16.21 -23.23
CA SER A 425 -24.23 16.97 -24.10
C SER A 425 -24.93 16.05 -25.10
N LEU A 426 -26.25 15.92 -24.98
CA LEU A 426 -27.05 15.01 -25.82
C LEU A 426 -27.71 15.73 -26.99
N LEU A 427 -27.53 15.21 -28.21
CA LEU A 427 -28.30 15.67 -29.38
C LEU A 427 -29.75 15.14 -29.32
N PRO A 428 -30.68 15.76 -30.08
CA PRO A 428 -32.05 15.26 -30.18
C PRO A 428 -32.11 13.79 -30.62
N GLY A 429 -32.68 12.93 -29.75
CA GLY A 429 -32.80 11.48 -29.99
C GLY A 429 -31.67 10.65 -29.38
N GLU A 430 -30.66 11.29 -28.77
CA GLU A 430 -29.62 10.61 -28.01
C GLU A 430 -30.04 10.32 -26.57
N THR A 431 -29.48 9.26 -26.01
CA THR A 431 -29.72 8.81 -24.63
C THR A 431 -28.42 8.32 -24.01
N ILE A 432 -28.29 8.44 -22.69
CA ILE A 432 -27.15 7.87 -21.95
C ILE A 432 -27.51 6.46 -21.48
N GLN A 433 -26.56 5.55 -21.61
CA GLN A 433 -26.58 4.23 -20.99
C GLN A 433 -25.33 4.04 -20.16
N VAL A 434 -25.50 3.77 -18.87
CA VAL A 434 -24.40 3.38 -17.98
C VAL A 434 -24.43 1.88 -17.74
N THR A 435 -23.27 1.22 -17.83
CA THR A 435 -23.10 -0.21 -17.57
C THR A 435 -21.91 -0.45 -16.63
N GLY A 436 -21.88 -1.61 -15.96
CA GLY A 436 -20.77 -1.97 -15.06
C GLY A 436 -20.83 -1.34 -13.66
N LEU A 437 -21.92 -0.62 -13.32
CA LEU A 437 -22.07 0.02 -12.01
C LEU A 437 -21.90 -0.99 -10.84
N PRO A 438 -21.17 -0.60 -9.78
CA PRO A 438 -21.14 -1.36 -8.54
C PRO A 438 -22.53 -1.66 -8.00
N PRO A 439 -22.72 -2.78 -7.28
CA PRO A 439 -23.96 -3.08 -6.58
C PRO A 439 -24.50 -1.88 -5.80
N GLY A 440 -25.80 -1.60 -5.90
CA GLY A 440 -26.47 -0.57 -5.11
C GLY A 440 -26.48 0.83 -5.73
N LEU A 441 -25.65 1.08 -6.74
CA LEU A 441 -25.75 2.27 -7.59
C LEU A 441 -26.76 2.05 -8.71
N VAL A 442 -27.51 3.10 -9.05
CA VAL A 442 -28.53 3.12 -10.08
C VAL A 442 -28.30 4.35 -10.96
N PHE A 443 -28.33 4.15 -12.27
CA PHE A 443 -28.35 5.24 -13.23
C PHE A 443 -29.80 5.68 -13.49
N ASN A 444 -30.07 6.97 -13.29
CA ASN A 444 -31.34 7.61 -13.60
C ASN A 444 -31.16 8.51 -14.82
N ALA A 445 -31.81 8.15 -15.93
CA ALA A 445 -31.72 8.91 -17.18
C ALA A 445 -32.58 10.19 -17.22
N GLY A 446 -33.23 10.57 -16.12
CA GLY A 446 -34.03 11.80 -16.06
C GLY A 446 -33.15 13.05 -16.24
N PRO A 447 -33.72 14.23 -16.51
CA PRO A 447 -32.95 15.48 -16.51
C PRO A 447 -32.86 16.06 -15.07
N PRO A 448 -31.67 16.21 -14.46
CA PRO A 448 -30.35 15.85 -15.00
C PRO A 448 -30.02 14.35 -14.85
N PRO A 449 -29.26 13.76 -15.79
CA PRO A 449 -28.90 12.35 -15.74
C PRO A 449 -27.96 12.10 -14.56
N THR A 450 -28.29 11.18 -13.66
CA THR A 450 -27.54 10.99 -12.42
C THR A 450 -27.21 9.53 -12.14
N ILE A 451 -26.07 9.27 -11.50
CA ILE A 451 -25.77 8.00 -10.85
C ILE A 451 -25.98 8.20 -9.35
N THR A 452 -26.97 7.50 -8.78
CA THR A 452 -27.30 7.64 -7.36
C THR A 452 -27.39 6.30 -6.65
N GLY A 453 -27.23 6.31 -5.32
CA GLY A 453 -27.45 5.13 -4.48
C GLY A 453 -26.37 4.96 -3.42
N THR A 454 -26.35 3.79 -2.79
CA THR A 454 -25.30 3.42 -1.83
C THR A 454 -24.45 2.33 -2.44
N VAL A 455 -23.13 2.41 -2.34
CA VAL A 455 -22.24 1.37 -2.84
C VAL A 455 -22.35 0.13 -1.94
N LEU A 456 -22.85 -0.99 -2.48
CA LEU A 456 -23.12 -2.24 -1.76
C LEU A 456 -22.17 -3.38 -2.15
N GLY A 457 -21.07 -3.07 -2.81
CA GLY A 457 -20.06 -4.05 -3.20
C GLY A 457 -19.03 -3.45 -4.15
N LEU A 458 -17.99 -4.23 -4.41
CA LEU A 458 -16.94 -3.83 -5.34
C LEU A 458 -17.50 -3.70 -6.77
N GLY A 459 -16.85 -2.84 -7.55
CA GLY A 459 -17.13 -2.67 -8.98
C GLY A 459 -16.83 -3.93 -9.79
N SER A 460 -17.30 -3.94 -11.04
CA SER A 460 -16.91 -4.93 -12.03
C SER A 460 -15.44 -4.75 -12.40
N GLU A 461 -14.70 -5.84 -12.63
CA GLU A 461 -13.33 -5.79 -13.17
C GLU A 461 -13.27 -5.08 -14.53
N ALA A 462 -14.36 -5.13 -15.32
CA ALA A 462 -14.45 -4.43 -16.60
C ALA A 462 -14.70 -2.91 -16.49
N GLY A 463 -14.73 -2.35 -15.27
CA GLY A 463 -14.99 -0.92 -15.01
C GLY A 463 -16.43 -0.48 -15.28
N VAL A 464 -16.68 0.83 -15.10
CA VAL A 464 -17.94 1.47 -15.47
C VAL A 464 -17.80 2.07 -16.87
N GLN A 465 -18.85 1.94 -17.69
CA GLN A 465 -18.88 2.45 -19.06
C GLN A 465 -20.09 3.34 -19.24
N VAL A 466 -19.85 4.60 -19.62
CA VAL A 466 -20.88 5.59 -19.94
C VAL A 466 -20.98 5.69 -21.46
N ARG A 467 -22.10 5.27 -22.04
CA ARG A 467 -22.33 5.20 -23.48
C ARG A 467 -23.42 6.16 -23.90
N VAL A 468 -23.15 7.02 -24.87
CA VAL A 468 -24.18 7.81 -25.55
C VAL A 468 -24.71 6.98 -26.72
N LYS A 469 -26.03 6.86 -26.81
CA LYS A 469 -26.73 6.05 -27.80
C LYS A 469 -27.67 6.88 -28.65
N SER A 470 -27.62 6.67 -29.95
CA SER A 470 -28.64 7.09 -30.91
C SER A 470 -29.43 5.85 -31.36
N GLY A 471 -30.62 5.66 -30.80
CA GLY A 471 -31.38 4.42 -30.94
C GLY A 471 -30.63 3.21 -30.38
N ARG A 472 -30.18 2.29 -31.25
CA ARG A 472 -29.42 1.09 -30.85
C ARG A 472 -27.91 1.25 -30.99
N ALA A 473 -27.45 2.23 -31.76
CA ALA A 473 -26.03 2.45 -32.01
C ALA A 473 -25.42 3.25 -30.85
N THR A 474 -24.25 2.82 -30.39
CA THR A 474 -23.39 3.63 -29.50
C THR A 474 -22.66 4.64 -30.37
N VAL A 475 -22.84 5.92 -30.09
CA VAL A 475 -22.20 7.03 -30.83
C VAL A 475 -20.98 7.59 -30.10
N ARG A 476 -20.98 7.54 -28.76
CA ARG A 476 -19.82 7.84 -27.90
C ARG A 476 -19.76 6.85 -26.74
N SER A 477 -18.56 6.55 -26.25
CA SER A 477 -18.33 5.65 -25.12
C SER A 477 -17.15 6.15 -24.30
N HIS A 478 -17.39 6.39 -23.02
CA HIS A 478 -16.37 6.88 -22.08
C HIS A 478 -16.15 5.81 -21.01
N PRO A 479 -14.90 5.34 -20.80
CA PRO A 479 -14.57 4.62 -19.59
C PRO A 479 -14.70 5.56 -18.40
N PHE A 480 -15.35 5.10 -17.34
CA PHE A 480 -15.39 5.80 -16.06
C PHE A 480 -14.71 4.91 -15.01
N ASP A 481 -13.55 5.34 -14.54
CA ASP A 481 -12.73 4.60 -13.57
C ASP A 481 -13.31 4.70 -12.16
N LEU A 482 -14.52 4.19 -11.97
CA LEU A 482 -15.14 4.14 -10.65
C LEU A 482 -14.50 3.01 -9.85
N THR A 483 -13.48 3.36 -9.07
CA THR A 483 -12.81 2.48 -8.13
C THR A 483 -13.58 2.42 -6.80
N VAL A 484 -13.88 1.19 -6.35
CA VAL A 484 -14.53 0.96 -5.05
C VAL A 484 -13.58 0.24 -4.11
N ALA A 485 -13.21 0.88 -3.00
CA ALA A 485 -12.48 0.23 -1.92
C ALA A 485 -13.43 -0.55 -0.98
N PRO A 486 -12.92 -1.56 -0.24
CA PRO A 486 -13.68 -2.26 0.79
C PRO A 486 -14.23 -1.32 1.87
N TYR A 487 -15.23 -1.79 2.61
CA TYR A 487 -15.82 -0.99 3.70
C TYR A 487 -14.78 -0.65 4.77
N ARG A 488 -14.69 0.64 5.11
CA ARG A 488 -13.63 1.20 5.97
C ARG A 488 -13.55 0.53 7.35
N PHE A 489 -14.70 0.20 7.95
CA PHE A 489 -14.79 -0.45 9.27
C PHE A 489 -14.97 -1.97 9.19
N GLU A 490 -14.89 -2.60 8.02
CA GLU A 490 -15.04 -4.05 7.96
C GLU A 490 -13.86 -4.75 8.63
N GLY A 491 -14.15 -5.63 9.59
CA GLY A 491 -13.10 -6.29 10.33
C GLY A 491 -13.57 -6.91 11.64
N ALA A 492 -12.62 -7.52 12.34
CA ALA A 492 -12.79 -7.96 13.71
C ALA A 492 -11.92 -7.09 14.63
N TYR A 493 -12.44 -6.85 15.81
CA TYR A 493 -11.89 -5.95 16.82
C TYR A 493 -11.98 -6.64 18.17
N GLU A 494 -10.98 -6.43 19.01
CA GLU A 494 -10.93 -6.96 20.36
C GLU A 494 -10.55 -5.85 21.33
N PHE A 495 -11.26 -5.78 22.45
CA PHE A 495 -11.13 -4.74 23.47
C PHE A 495 -10.95 -5.36 24.84
N LEU A 496 -9.99 -4.84 25.60
CA LEU A 496 -9.88 -5.03 27.03
C LEU A 496 -10.79 -4.00 27.72
N VAL A 497 -11.64 -4.45 28.65
CA VAL A 497 -12.47 -3.57 29.49
C VAL A 497 -11.81 -3.48 30.86
N GLU A 498 -11.58 -2.27 31.34
CA GLU A 498 -10.85 -1.99 32.59
C GLU A 498 -11.76 -1.23 33.57
N ASP A 499 -11.65 -1.54 34.85
CA ASP A 499 -12.33 -0.79 35.91
C ASP A 499 -11.78 0.63 35.96
N LEU A 500 -12.66 1.64 35.95
CA LEU A 500 -12.23 3.04 35.93
C LEU A 500 -11.40 3.43 37.16
N ALA A 501 -11.68 2.86 38.34
CA ALA A 501 -11.06 3.26 39.59
C ALA A 501 -9.72 2.55 39.83
N THR A 502 -9.61 1.27 39.48
CA THR A 502 -8.39 0.47 39.73
C THR A 502 -7.54 0.22 38.50
N ASN A 503 -8.06 0.53 37.31
CA ASN A 503 -7.51 0.15 36.02
C ASN A 503 -7.36 -1.38 35.87
N ASP A 504 -8.10 -2.18 36.65
CA ASP A 504 -8.00 -3.64 36.59
C ASP A 504 -8.85 -4.20 35.46
N PRO A 505 -8.37 -5.21 34.71
CA PRO A 505 -9.17 -5.94 33.75
C PRO A 505 -10.46 -6.50 34.37
N VAL A 506 -11.61 -6.05 33.87
CA VAL A 506 -12.94 -6.55 34.28
C VAL A 506 -13.61 -7.39 33.20
N GLY A 507 -13.07 -7.39 31.99
CA GLY A 507 -13.60 -8.19 30.91
C GLY A 507 -12.92 -7.97 29.56
N ARG A 508 -13.50 -8.60 28.55
CA ARG A 508 -13.12 -8.47 27.15
C ARG A 508 -14.35 -8.41 26.27
N LEU A 509 -14.32 -7.54 25.26
CA LEU A 509 -15.33 -7.46 24.21
C LEU A 509 -14.70 -7.81 22.86
N ASN A 510 -15.37 -8.72 22.14
CA ASN A 510 -15.05 -9.02 20.74
C ASN A 510 -16.15 -8.43 19.87
N LEU A 511 -15.77 -7.68 18.83
CA LEU A 511 -16.67 -7.06 17.86
C LEU A 511 -16.26 -7.50 16.46
N THR A 512 -17.24 -7.82 15.61
CA THR A 512 -17.01 -8.05 14.18
C THR A 512 -18.00 -7.21 13.42
N VAL A 513 -17.48 -6.34 12.56
CA VAL A 513 -18.24 -5.46 11.68
C VAL A 513 -18.16 -6.00 10.27
N LYS A 514 -19.29 -6.04 9.58
CA LYS A 514 -19.41 -6.37 8.17
C LYS A 514 -20.01 -5.19 7.43
N GLY A 515 -19.43 -4.84 6.29
CA GLY A 515 -19.94 -3.77 5.47
C GLY A 515 -21.33 -4.04 4.88
N PRO A 516 -21.99 -2.98 4.40
CA PRO A 516 -23.20 -3.09 3.59
C PRO A 516 -23.01 -4.05 2.41
N ASN A 517 -24.09 -4.73 2.01
CA ASN A 517 -24.09 -5.57 0.82
C ASN A 517 -25.49 -5.68 0.20
N ARG A 518 -25.60 -6.32 -0.97
CA ARG A 518 -26.90 -6.50 -1.67
C ARG A 518 -28.03 -7.07 -0.81
N ARG A 519 -27.73 -7.90 0.20
CA ARG A 519 -28.75 -8.51 1.07
C ARG A 519 -29.08 -7.66 2.29
N ASN A 520 -28.15 -6.81 2.72
CA ASN A 520 -28.36 -5.88 3.81
C ASN A 520 -27.70 -4.53 3.48
N PRO A 521 -28.50 -3.51 3.11
CA PRO A 521 -27.97 -2.20 2.77
C PRO A 521 -27.37 -1.45 3.97
N LEU A 522 -27.62 -1.94 5.20
CA LEU A 522 -26.97 -1.44 6.40
C LEU A 522 -25.75 -2.29 6.74
N ALA A 523 -24.72 -1.66 7.29
CA ALA A 523 -23.62 -2.36 7.91
C ALA A 523 -24.16 -3.19 9.09
N THR A 524 -23.53 -4.33 9.36
CA THR A 524 -23.94 -5.20 10.47
C THR A 524 -22.80 -5.45 11.42
N TYR A 525 -23.13 -5.74 12.66
CA TYR A 525 -22.15 -6.21 13.62
C TYR A 525 -22.63 -7.44 14.38
N THR A 526 -21.66 -8.22 14.85
CA THR A 526 -21.83 -9.24 15.88
C THR A 526 -20.81 -8.98 16.98
N ALA A 527 -21.23 -9.04 18.24
CA ALA A 527 -20.35 -8.83 19.36
C ALA A 527 -20.53 -9.92 20.42
N SER A 528 -19.49 -10.16 21.21
CA SER A 528 -19.58 -10.99 22.42
C SER A 528 -18.74 -10.42 23.54
N VAL A 529 -19.27 -10.47 24.75
CA VAL A 529 -18.62 -9.95 25.96
C VAL A 529 -18.40 -11.07 26.96
N GLU A 530 -17.21 -11.09 27.56
CA GLU A 530 -16.81 -11.97 28.66
C GLU A 530 -16.37 -11.08 29.83
N ARG A 531 -17.10 -11.10 30.95
CA ARG A 531 -16.80 -10.29 32.14
C ARG A 531 -16.44 -11.14 33.34
N LEU A 532 -15.78 -10.53 34.31
CA LEU A 532 -15.44 -11.14 35.59
C LEU A 532 -16.71 -11.64 36.29
N GLY A 533 -16.73 -12.89 36.72
CA GLY A 533 -17.89 -13.50 37.37
C GLY A 533 -19.04 -13.90 36.44
N GLU A 534 -19.13 -13.33 35.23
CA GLU A 534 -20.29 -13.48 34.36
C GLU A 534 -20.15 -14.62 33.32
N SER A 535 -21.30 -15.08 32.83
CA SER A 535 -21.34 -15.93 31.63
C SER A 535 -21.16 -15.07 30.38
N ARG A 536 -20.50 -15.62 29.34
CA ARG A 536 -20.37 -14.99 28.03
C ARG A 536 -21.75 -14.62 27.45
N ARG A 537 -21.90 -13.39 26.97
CA ARG A 537 -23.09 -12.90 26.26
C ARG A 537 -22.75 -12.52 24.81
N SER A 538 -23.76 -12.47 23.96
CA SER A 538 -23.62 -12.09 22.55
C SER A 538 -24.68 -11.06 22.16
N ALA A 539 -24.32 -10.18 21.23
CA ALA A 539 -25.18 -9.15 20.65
C ALA A 539 -25.00 -9.13 19.13
N LYS A 540 -26.02 -8.62 18.43
CA LYS A 540 -25.97 -8.39 16.98
C LYS A 540 -26.82 -7.17 16.66
N GLY A 541 -26.45 -6.42 15.63
CA GLY A 541 -27.22 -5.27 15.19
C GLY A 541 -26.80 -4.79 13.80
N SER A 542 -27.38 -3.68 13.39
CA SER A 542 -27.10 -3.01 12.13
C SER A 542 -27.07 -1.50 12.32
N PHE A 543 -26.34 -0.79 11.48
CA PHE A 543 -26.20 0.66 11.53
C PHE A 543 -25.98 1.22 10.12
N ALA A 544 -26.33 2.50 9.93
CA ALA A 544 -26.02 3.23 8.72
C ALA A 544 -24.54 3.68 8.75
N ASP A 545 -23.89 3.72 7.59
CA ASP A 545 -22.50 4.16 7.51
C ASP A 545 -22.37 5.65 7.88
N PRO A 546 -21.58 6.02 8.90
CA PRO A 546 -21.37 7.41 9.27
C PRO A 546 -20.33 8.14 8.42
N GLY A 547 -19.63 7.45 7.51
CA GLY A 547 -18.69 8.05 6.56
C GLY A 547 -17.35 8.57 7.13
N GLY A 548 -17.17 8.59 8.45
CA GLY A 548 -15.92 9.09 9.07
C GLY A 548 -15.56 8.36 10.37
N VAL A 549 -16.17 8.74 11.49
CA VAL A 549 -16.02 8.04 12.78
C VAL A 549 -17.27 7.25 13.08
N LEU A 550 -17.12 5.97 13.38
CA LEU A 550 -18.21 5.11 13.77
C LEU A 550 -18.38 5.08 15.29
N ALA A 551 -19.42 5.76 15.77
CA ALA A 551 -19.93 5.61 17.12
C ALA A 551 -21.02 4.53 17.14
N LEU A 552 -20.72 3.39 17.75
CA LEU A 552 -21.58 2.20 17.76
C LEU A 552 -22.00 1.86 19.18
N SER A 553 -23.31 1.87 19.45
CA SER A 553 -23.86 1.38 20.73
C SER A 553 -24.22 -0.11 20.64
N VAL A 554 -23.62 -0.92 21.52
CA VAL A 554 -23.69 -2.39 21.50
C VAL A 554 -24.39 -2.88 22.78
N PRO A 555 -25.72 -3.11 22.76
CA PRO A 555 -26.47 -3.57 23.92
C PRO A 555 -26.38 -5.09 24.09
N PHE A 556 -26.08 -5.52 25.31
CA PHE A 556 -26.16 -6.91 25.76
C PHE A 556 -27.30 -7.04 26.77
N ASN A 557 -28.31 -7.84 26.41
CA ASN A 557 -29.47 -8.09 27.27
C ASN A 557 -29.06 -8.70 28.63
N ALA A 558 -29.92 -8.49 29.62
CA ALA A 558 -29.80 -9.15 30.93
C ALA A 558 -29.84 -10.68 30.76
N TYR A 559 -29.06 -11.39 31.56
CA TYR A 559 -29.00 -12.85 31.54
C TYR A 559 -28.87 -13.40 32.95
N ARG A 560 -29.87 -14.18 33.41
CA ARG A 560 -29.94 -14.68 34.79
C ARG A 560 -29.87 -13.52 35.80
N ALA A 561 -28.89 -13.55 36.70
CA ALA A 561 -28.67 -12.51 37.71
C ALA A 561 -27.87 -11.31 37.19
N TRP A 562 -27.42 -11.33 35.94
CA TRP A 562 -26.57 -10.29 35.37
C TRP A 562 -27.41 -9.21 34.69
N PRO A 563 -27.24 -7.92 35.06
CA PRO A 563 -27.98 -6.82 34.45
C PRO A 563 -27.63 -6.64 32.98
N ALA A 564 -28.51 -5.96 32.23
CA ALA A 564 -28.18 -5.51 30.89
C ALA A 564 -26.99 -4.54 30.94
N VAL A 565 -26.16 -4.56 29.90
CA VAL A 565 -25.00 -3.66 29.77
C VAL A 565 -24.92 -3.19 28.33
N THR A 566 -24.52 -1.95 28.11
CA THR A 566 -24.31 -1.38 26.77
C THR A 566 -22.89 -0.86 26.68
N TYR A 567 -22.22 -1.13 25.56
CA TYR A 567 -20.90 -0.59 25.27
C TYR A 567 -21.00 0.39 24.11
N ASP A 568 -20.52 1.60 24.32
CA ASP A 568 -20.37 2.59 23.26
C ASP A 568 -18.95 2.49 22.71
N VAL A 569 -18.84 2.03 21.46
CA VAL A 569 -17.57 1.76 20.77
C VAL A 569 -17.32 2.86 19.76
N THR A 570 -16.11 3.41 19.74
CA THR A 570 -15.69 4.41 18.75
C THR A 570 -14.62 3.81 17.84
N LEU A 571 -14.94 3.67 16.55
CA LEU A 571 -14.00 3.25 15.52
C LEU A 571 -13.69 4.45 14.61
N ALA A 572 -12.43 4.89 14.57
CA ALA A 572 -11.97 5.89 13.63
C ALA A 572 -11.33 5.21 12.40
N GLU A 573 -11.48 5.84 11.25
CA GLU A 573 -10.77 5.39 10.06
C GLU A 573 -9.27 5.69 10.17
N GLY A 574 -8.44 4.83 9.57
CA GLY A 574 -6.99 5.04 9.47
C GLY A 574 -6.19 4.61 10.71
N THR A 575 -6.84 4.47 11.87
CA THR A 575 -6.22 3.92 13.09
C THR A 575 -6.58 2.44 13.26
N ASP A 576 -5.66 1.70 13.87
CA ASP A 576 -5.91 0.34 14.36
C ASP A 576 -6.14 0.30 15.88
N LEU A 577 -6.05 1.45 16.58
CA LEU A 577 -6.38 1.59 17.99
C LEU A 577 -7.79 2.12 18.18
N PHE A 578 -8.50 1.55 19.14
CA PHE A 578 -9.89 1.89 19.42
C PHE A 578 -10.15 1.96 20.91
N VAL A 579 -11.19 2.73 21.24
CA VAL A 579 -11.68 2.88 22.61
C VAL A 579 -13.15 2.50 22.67
N LEU A 580 -13.57 2.07 23.85
CA LEU A 580 -14.97 1.87 24.20
C LEU A 580 -15.26 2.44 25.59
N LEU A 581 -16.53 2.67 25.88
CA LEU A 581 -17.03 3.01 27.20
C LEU A 581 -18.19 2.07 27.57
N GLU A 582 -18.12 1.47 28.76
CA GLU A 582 -19.25 0.73 29.33
C GLU A 582 -20.26 1.69 29.97
N ASN A 583 -21.48 1.75 29.43
CA ASN A 583 -22.54 2.59 29.96
C ASN A 583 -23.01 2.09 31.34
N GLY A 584 -23.01 3.01 32.31
CA GLY A 584 -23.35 2.72 33.70
C GLY A 584 -22.14 2.93 34.61
N PRO A 585 -21.25 1.94 34.77
CA PRO A 585 -20.04 2.09 35.58
C PRO A 585 -18.98 3.00 34.95
N ASN A 586 -19.13 3.35 33.65
CA ASN A 586 -18.17 4.16 32.88
C ASN A 586 -16.78 3.54 32.83
N ASN A 587 -16.71 2.21 32.77
CA ASN A 587 -15.47 1.48 32.60
C ASN A 587 -14.91 1.76 31.20
N PRO A 588 -13.70 2.33 31.09
CA PRO A 588 -13.06 2.49 29.80
C PRO A 588 -12.65 1.13 29.26
N GLY A 589 -12.53 1.06 27.94
CA GLY A 589 -11.89 -0.06 27.29
C GLY A 589 -11.04 0.41 26.14
N ARG A 590 -9.99 -0.35 25.88
CA ARG A 590 -9.02 -0.10 24.84
C ARG A 590 -8.81 -1.38 24.05
N GLY A 591 -8.71 -1.23 22.75
CA GLY A 591 -8.70 -2.36 21.83
C GLY A 591 -8.03 -2.01 20.53
N PHE A 592 -7.99 -3.01 19.65
CA PHE A 592 -7.36 -2.88 18.36
C PHE A 592 -8.05 -3.73 17.30
N ARG A 593 -7.74 -3.43 16.04
CA ARG A 593 -8.14 -4.25 14.90
C ARG A 593 -7.36 -5.56 14.90
N LEU A 594 -8.06 -6.67 14.70
CA LEU A 594 -7.45 -7.98 14.52
C LEU A 594 -6.80 -8.09 13.14
N ALA A 595 -5.73 -8.88 13.07
CA ALA A 595 -5.03 -9.17 11.82
C ALA A 595 -5.94 -9.92 10.83
N ARG A 596 -5.83 -9.55 9.55
CA ARG A 596 -6.57 -10.22 8.47
C ARG A 596 -5.96 -11.58 8.19
N ARG A 597 -6.78 -12.56 7.78
CA ARG A 597 -6.32 -13.95 7.51
C ARG A 597 -5.14 -14.04 6.52
N GLY A 598 -5.06 -13.13 5.55
CA GLY A 598 -3.97 -13.10 4.57
C GLY A 598 -2.67 -12.46 5.05
N ARG A 599 -2.63 -11.92 6.28
CA ARG A 599 -1.47 -11.23 6.86
C ARG A 599 -0.70 -12.08 7.89
N VAL A 600 -1.14 -13.30 8.14
CA VAL A 600 -0.42 -14.20 9.04
C VAL A 600 0.74 -14.84 8.28
N PRO A 601 1.97 -14.85 8.82
CA PRO A 601 3.08 -15.52 8.18
C PRO A 601 2.73 -16.96 7.81
N GLY A 602 3.09 -17.34 6.59
CA GLY A 602 3.02 -18.73 6.15
C GLY A 602 3.80 -19.64 7.10
N GLY A 603 3.34 -20.89 7.25
CA GLY A 603 4.08 -21.91 8.03
C GLY A 603 3.59 -22.16 9.46
N ASN A 604 2.59 -21.42 9.95
CA ASN A 604 2.03 -21.58 11.30
C ASN A 604 3.14 -21.57 12.38
N PRO A 605 3.84 -20.45 12.61
CA PRO A 605 4.94 -20.41 13.56
C PRO A 605 4.49 -20.84 14.96
N ARG A 606 5.40 -21.44 15.71
CA ARG A 606 5.18 -21.72 17.13
C ARG A 606 5.56 -20.52 17.95
N VAL A 607 4.94 -20.42 19.11
CA VAL A 607 5.25 -19.36 20.08
C VAL A 607 5.32 -19.94 21.47
N THR A 608 6.18 -19.34 22.27
CA THR A 608 6.40 -19.61 23.69
C THR A 608 6.29 -18.31 24.45
N THR A 609 5.69 -18.32 25.63
CA THR A 609 5.54 -17.14 26.46
C THR A 609 6.03 -17.42 27.87
N ALA A 610 6.47 -16.37 28.55
CA ALA A 610 6.71 -16.36 29.99
C ALA A 610 5.96 -15.19 30.65
N PHE A 611 5.52 -15.40 31.89
CA PHE A 611 4.71 -14.47 32.67
C PHE A 611 5.28 -14.36 34.08
N ASP A 612 5.98 -13.27 34.37
CA ASP A 612 6.63 -13.04 35.66
C ASP A 612 5.94 -11.91 36.43
N LEU A 613 5.91 -12.01 37.76
CA LEU A 613 5.42 -10.92 38.59
C LEU A 613 6.45 -9.78 38.58
N GLN A 614 6.01 -8.53 38.51
CA GLN A 614 6.94 -7.40 38.61
C GLN A 614 7.60 -7.30 39.99
N THR A 615 6.91 -7.82 41.02
CA THR A 615 7.48 -7.96 42.37
C THR A 615 7.62 -9.46 42.68
N PRO A 616 8.81 -9.93 43.08
CA PRO A 616 9.01 -11.34 43.41
C PRO A 616 7.99 -11.85 44.44
N GLY A 617 7.42 -13.02 44.17
CA GLY A 617 6.50 -13.69 45.08
C GLY A 617 7.19 -14.21 46.34
N ASP A 618 6.41 -14.39 47.41
CA ASP A 618 6.89 -14.83 48.73
C ASP A 618 6.62 -16.30 49.03
N ARG A 619 6.08 -17.05 48.05
CA ARG A 619 5.63 -18.45 48.13
C ARG A 619 4.43 -18.72 49.02
N VAL A 620 4.13 -17.87 49.99
CA VAL A 620 3.08 -18.08 50.99
C VAL A 620 1.80 -17.35 50.60
N ASN A 621 1.88 -16.04 50.43
CA ASN A 621 0.75 -15.18 50.09
C ASN A 621 0.65 -15.00 48.58
N ARG A 622 1.79 -14.97 47.89
CA ARG A 622 1.89 -14.73 46.44
C ARG A 622 2.77 -15.78 45.77
N PRO A 623 2.41 -16.22 44.54
CA PRO A 623 3.18 -17.19 43.79
C PRO A 623 4.56 -16.64 43.43
N ALA A 624 5.62 -17.40 43.67
CA ALA A 624 6.97 -17.03 43.26
C ALA A 624 7.40 -17.72 41.95
N GLY A 625 6.55 -18.55 41.36
CA GLY A 625 6.80 -19.20 40.07
C GLY A 625 6.60 -18.28 38.87
N ILE A 626 7.31 -18.54 37.78
CA ILE A 626 7.10 -17.85 36.49
C ILE A 626 6.13 -18.70 35.66
N GLY A 627 5.03 -18.07 35.24
CA GLY A 627 4.07 -18.67 34.33
C GLY A 627 4.66 -18.85 32.94
N TRP A 628 4.18 -19.83 32.19
CA TRP A 628 4.63 -20.07 30.82
C TRP A 628 3.53 -20.69 29.99
N THR A 629 3.55 -20.44 28.68
CA THR A 629 2.72 -21.17 27.72
C THR A 629 3.43 -21.43 26.42
N SER A 630 2.90 -22.35 25.62
CA SER A 630 3.38 -22.64 24.27
C SER A 630 2.19 -22.95 23.36
N GLY A 631 2.30 -22.57 22.09
CA GLY A 631 1.21 -22.73 21.12
C GLY A 631 1.67 -22.65 19.68
N LEU A 632 0.68 -22.64 18.80
CA LEU A 632 0.84 -22.53 17.36
C LEU A 632 -0.02 -21.36 16.87
N VAL A 633 0.57 -20.48 16.07
CA VAL A 633 -0.16 -19.47 15.32
C VAL A 633 -0.90 -20.17 14.18
N LYS A 634 -2.22 -20.03 14.14
CA LYS A 634 -3.04 -20.57 13.05
C LYS A 634 -3.19 -19.54 11.93
N ALA A 635 -3.48 -20.01 10.72
CA ALA A 635 -3.77 -19.18 9.54
C ALA A 635 -4.89 -18.13 9.72
N ASN A 636 -5.73 -18.25 10.75
CA ASN A 636 -6.75 -17.26 11.07
C ASN A 636 -6.30 -16.20 12.11
N ALA A 637 -4.99 -16.02 12.29
CA ALA A 637 -4.40 -15.09 13.25
C ALA A 637 -4.77 -15.40 14.71
N LEU A 638 -5.10 -16.66 15.00
CA LEU A 638 -5.43 -17.13 16.35
C LEU A 638 -4.32 -18.03 16.86
N VAL A 639 -3.78 -17.70 18.01
CA VAL A 639 -2.86 -18.55 18.75
C VAL A 639 -3.62 -19.23 19.87
N THR A 640 -3.51 -20.56 19.95
CA THR A 640 -3.98 -21.29 21.14
C THR A 640 -2.78 -21.70 21.97
N LEU A 641 -2.61 -21.03 23.12
CA LEU A 641 -1.53 -21.24 24.06
C LEU A 641 -1.96 -22.19 25.18
N LYS A 642 -1.07 -23.10 25.57
CA LYS A 642 -1.27 -24.02 26.70
C LYS A 642 -0.05 -24.03 27.60
N GLY A 643 -0.27 -24.07 28.91
CA GLY A 643 0.81 -24.07 29.89
C GLY A 643 0.29 -23.91 31.32
N GLN A 644 1.02 -23.16 32.14
CA GLN A 644 0.69 -22.91 33.55
C GLN A 644 0.98 -21.47 33.96
N LEU A 645 0.21 -20.92 34.90
CA LEU A 645 0.57 -19.67 35.59
C LEU A 645 1.62 -19.92 36.68
N GLY A 646 2.13 -18.84 37.28
CA GLY A 646 3.15 -18.89 38.33
C GLY A 646 2.77 -19.69 39.58
N ASP A 647 1.47 -19.95 39.81
CA ASP A 647 0.93 -20.78 40.89
C ASP A 647 0.71 -22.25 40.47
N ALA A 648 1.32 -22.63 39.34
CA ALA A 648 1.21 -23.91 38.63
C ALA A 648 -0.23 -24.26 38.19
N ARG A 649 -1.16 -23.29 38.14
CA ARG A 649 -2.49 -23.50 37.58
C ARG A 649 -2.40 -23.71 36.08
N LYS A 650 -2.88 -24.85 35.59
CA LYS A 650 -2.96 -25.12 34.15
C LYS A 650 -3.89 -24.13 33.46
N VAL A 651 -3.44 -23.59 32.33
CA VAL A 651 -4.20 -22.65 31.52
C VAL A 651 -4.20 -23.03 30.05
N SER A 652 -5.28 -22.64 29.38
CA SER A 652 -5.41 -22.62 27.93
C SER A 652 -5.99 -21.26 27.57
N MET A 653 -5.24 -20.45 26.82
CA MET A 653 -5.65 -19.10 26.42
C MET A 653 -5.59 -18.95 24.90
N GLY A 654 -6.48 -18.13 24.36
CA GLY A 654 -6.47 -17.76 22.95
C GLY A 654 -5.96 -16.33 22.81
N LEU A 655 -4.98 -16.11 21.94
CA LEU A 655 -4.54 -14.77 21.53
C LEU A 655 -5.02 -14.54 20.10
N ASN A 656 -5.85 -13.52 19.90
CA ASN A 656 -6.10 -13.01 18.55
C ASN A 656 -5.01 -11.98 18.25
N LEU A 657 -4.22 -12.22 17.21
CA LEU A 657 -3.15 -11.30 16.83
C LEU A 657 -3.77 -10.03 16.24
N SER A 658 -3.32 -8.86 16.69
CA SER A 658 -3.74 -7.57 16.16
C SER A 658 -2.92 -7.13 14.95
N GLN A 659 -3.30 -6.01 14.33
CA GLN A 659 -2.48 -5.29 13.37
C GLN A 659 -1.40 -4.41 14.02
N THR A 660 -1.42 -4.30 15.35
CA THR A 660 -0.55 -3.45 16.18
C THR A 660 0.51 -4.25 16.95
N ASP A 661 0.75 -5.51 16.59
CA ASP A 661 1.65 -6.43 17.32
C ASP A 661 1.32 -6.57 18.82
N GLN A 662 0.03 -6.51 19.15
CA GLN A 662 -0.51 -6.71 20.49
C GLN A 662 -1.63 -7.76 20.50
N ALA A 663 -1.93 -8.28 21.68
CA ALA A 663 -3.06 -9.20 21.88
C ALA A 663 -3.73 -8.97 23.23
N VAL A 664 -5.06 -9.07 23.27
CA VAL A 664 -5.80 -9.00 24.53
C VAL A 664 -5.75 -10.38 25.18
N VAL A 665 -5.21 -10.43 26.38
CA VAL A 665 -5.26 -11.63 27.21
C VAL A 665 -6.44 -11.50 28.15
N TRP A 666 -7.33 -12.49 28.17
CA TRP A 666 -8.40 -12.58 29.16
C TRP A 666 -8.77 -14.04 29.42
N ILE A 667 -8.51 -14.52 30.64
CA ILE A 667 -8.95 -15.83 31.11
C ILE A 667 -9.39 -15.78 32.58
N ALA A 668 -10.35 -16.64 32.94
CA ALA A 668 -10.75 -16.92 34.33
C ALA A 668 -10.40 -18.39 34.67
N PRO A 669 -9.12 -18.70 34.95
CA PRO A 669 -8.63 -20.07 35.00
C PRO A 669 -9.01 -20.84 36.27
N TYR A 670 -9.55 -20.15 37.26
CA TYR A 670 -9.90 -20.69 38.57
C TYR A 670 -11.37 -21.12 38.64
N ARG A 671 -11.67 -21.89 39.68
CA ARG A 671 -13.05 -22.25 40.01
C ARG A 671 -13.84 -21.01 40.43
N ASN A 672 -13.25 -20.19 41.31
CA ASN A 672 -13.81 -18.90 41.67
C ASN A 672 -13.76 -17.94 40.47
N LYS A 673 -14.93 -17.59 39.94
CA LYS A 673 -15.09 -16.78 38.73
C LYS A 673 -14.77 -15.31 38.92
N THR A 674 -14.52 -14.87 40.15
CA THR A 674 -13.98 -13.54 40.43
C THR A 674 -12.47 -13.47 40.28
N SER A 675 -11.76 -14.55 39.96
CA SER A 675 -10.33 -14.54 39.68
C SER A 675 -10.05 -14.41 38.18
N PHE A 676 -9.02 -13.67 37.79
CA PHE A 676 -8.69 -13.43 36.38
C PHE A 676 -7.17 -13.36 36.14
N PHE A 677 -6.79 -13.60 34.89
CA PHE A 677 -5.49 -13.24 34.34
C PHE A 677 -5.76 -12.56 33.01
N GLY A 678 -5.36 -11.30 32.86
CA GLY A 678 -5.65 -10.55 31.64
C GLY A 678 -4.95 -9.21 31.54
N GLY A 679 -5.11 -8.55 30.40
CA GLY A 679 -4.42 -7.31 30.06
C GLY A 679 -4.06 -7.25 28.58
N ILE A 680 -3.15 -6.34 28.22
CA ILE A 680 -2.58 -6.25 26.86
C ILE A 680 -1.18 -6.84 26.88
N LEU A 681 -0.92 -7.78 25.98
CA LEU A 681 0.37 -8.42 25.80
C LEU A 681 0.98 -7.97 24.47
N ASP A 682 2.20 -7.45 24.54
CA ASP A 682 3.02 -7.28 23.34
C ASP A 682 3.46 -8.65 22.86
N ILE A 683 3.07 -8.99 21.63
CA ILE A 683 3.44 -10.27 21.00
C ILE A 683 4.74 -10.16 20.22
N GLY A 684 5.26 -8.92 20.05
CA GLY A 684 6.42 -8.62 19.24
C GLY A 684 6.19 -9.00 17.78
N ASN A 685 7.27 -8.97 17.01
CA ASN A 685 7.22 -9.32 15.61
C ASN A 685 7.27 -10.85 15.41
N LEU A 686 6.11 -11.50 15.49
CA LEU A 686 5.94 -12.92 15.18
C LEU A 686 6.08 -13.24 13.67
N GLY A 687 6.67 -12.35 12.88
CA GLY A 687 6.72 -12.42 11.43
C GLY A 687 5.46 -11.88 10.75
N LEU A 688 4.71 -10.98 11.42
CA LEU A 688 3.57 -10.26 10.84
C LEU A 688 4.01 -9.11 9.91
N HIS A 689 5.31 -9.05 9.58
CA HIS A 689 5.94 -8.04 8.74
C HIS A 689 5.17 -7.73 7.44
N GLY A 690 5.12 -6.43 7.13
CA GLY A 690 4.82 -5.94 5.79
C GLY A 690 3.38 -5.45 5.63
N ARG A 691 3.13 -4.24 6.15
CA ARG A 691 2.24 -3.16 5.62
C ARG A 691 1.78 -2.28 6.79
N GLY A 692 2.68 -1.42 7.27
CA GLY A 692 2.35 -0.37 8.24
C GLY A 692 1.87 -0.90 9.58
N ALA A 693 2.71 -1.67 10.29
CA ALA A 693 2.50 -1.83 11.74
C ALA A 693 2.36 -0.41 12.29
N ALA A 694 1.19 -0.10 12.85
CA ALA A 694 0.95 1.23 13.36
C ALA A 694 2.04 1.53 14.39
N THR A 695 2.68 2.70 14.29
CA THR A 695 3.47 3.27 15.40
C THR A 695 2.61 3.41 16.65
N GLU A 696 1.29 3.36 16.48
CA GLU A 696 0.28 3.35 17.51
C GLU A 696 0.18 1.98 18.21
N ALA A 697 0.58 1.93 19.47
CA ALA A 697 0.38 0.80 20.38
C ALA A 697 -0.29 1.28 21.68
N HIS A 698 -1.14 0.43 22.27
CA HIS A 698 -1.61 0.68 23.64
C HIS A 698 -0.51 0.38 24.65
N ALA A 699 -0.55 0.99 25.84
CA ALA A 699 0.38 0.62 26.90
C ALA A 699 0.22 -0.87 27.28
N ALA A 700 1.26 -1.68 27.09
CA ALA A 700 1.23 -3.08 27.49
C ALA A 700 1.18 -3.23 29.01
N GLY A 701 0.62 -4.36 29.46
CA GLY A 701 0.54 -4.68 30.87
C GLY A 701 -0.45 -5.79 31.13
N LEU A 702 0.02 -6.82 31.83
CA LEU A 702 -0.83 -7.90 32.32
C LEU A 702 -1.06 -7.72 33.82
N LYS A 703 -2.23 -8.17 34.27
CA LYS A 703 -2.62 -8.21 35.68
C LYS A 703 -3.19 -9.57 36.04
N TRP A 704 -2.93 -9.99 37.26
CA TRP A 704 -3.35 -11.27 37.78
C TRP A 704 -3.94 -11.11 39.16
N MET A 705 -5.19 -11.52 39.33
CA MET A 705 -5.85 -11.52 40.61
C MET A 705 -6.43 -12.89 40.90
N ARG A 706 -6.34 -13.32 42.15
CA ARG A 706 -6.93 -14.56 42.61
C ARG A 706 -7.72 -14.35 43.88
N ALA A 707 -9.04 -14.51 43.79
CA ALA A 707 -9.89 -14.49 44.97
C ALA A 707 -9.67 -15.75 45.85
N ALA A 708 -9.96 -15.61 47.14
CA ALA A 708 -9.89 -16.70 48.10
C ALA A 708 -10.77 -17.88 47.67
N ASP A 709 -10.23 -19.09 47.77
CA ASP A 709 -10.94 -20.35 47.56
C ASP A 709 -10.26 -21.45 48.40
N PRO A 710 -10.85 -21.89 49.53
CA PRO A 710 -10.25 -22.88 50.42
C PRO A 710 -10.14 -24.28 49.79
N THR A 711 -10.74 -24.51 48.62
CA THR A 711 -10.69 -25.80 47.92
C THR A 711 -9.50 -25.92 46.96
N GLU A 712 -8.80 -24.83 46.69
CA GLU A 712 -7.64 -24.83 45.79
C GLU A 712 -6.38 -25.34 46.50
N LYS A 713 -5.47 -25.95 45.72
CA LYS A 713 -4.29 -26.64 46.26
C LYS A 713 -3.10 -25.73 46.55
N SER A 714 -2.96 -24.64 45.80
CA SER A 714 -1.97 -23.58 46.02
C SER A 714 -2.71 -22.31 46.41
N TYR A 715 -2.15 -21.45 47.27
CA TYR A 715 -2.71 -20.13 47.60
C TYR A 715 -4.22 -20.11 47.89
N PRO A 716 -4.75 -20.92 48.83
CA PRO A 716 -6.19 -20.98 49.12
C PRO A 716 -6.76 -19.64 49.65
N ALA A 717 -5.92 -18.79 50.25
CA ALA A 717 -6.30 -17.45 50.67
C ALA A 717 -6.48 -16.45 49.51
N GLY A 718 -6.00 -16.79 48.30
CA GLY A 718 -5.94 -15.84 47.19
C GLY A 718 -4.87 -14.76 47.38
N PHE A 719 -4.83 -13.82 46.45
CA PHE A 719 -3.99 -12.62 46.48
C PHE A 719 -4.66 -11.48 45.69
N ALA A 720 -4.31 -10.25 46.04
CA ALA A 720 -4.79 -9.04 45.38
C ALA A 720 -4.32 -8.97 43.91
N THR A 721 -4.72 -7.95 43.17
CA THR A 721 -4.26 -7.77 41.80
C THR A 721 -2.77 -7.47 41.78
N GLU A 722 -2.00 -8.33 41.12
CA GLU A 722 -0.56 -8.18 40.92
C GLU A 722 -0.25 -7.85 39.45
N PRO A 723 0.66 -6.90 39.18
CA PRO A 723 1.15 -6.64 37.83
C PRO A 723 2.09 -7.75 37.35
N VAL A 724 1.97 -8.10 36.06
CA VAL A 724 2.67 -9.20 35.41
C VAL A 724 3.38 -8.69 34.16
N ASN A 725 4.66 -9.00 34.04
CA ASN A 725 5.44 -8.86 32.82
C ASN A 725 5.20 -10.09 31.93
N GLY A 726 4.81 -9.87 30.68
CA GLY A 726 4.66 -10.93 29.70
C GLY A 726 5.68 -10.76 28.58
N VAL A 727 6.34 -11.86 28.20
CA VAL A 727 7.22 -11.91 27.03
C VAL A 727 6.75 -13.01 26.09
N VAL A 728 6.88 -12.76 24.79
CA VAL A 728 6.47 -13.68 23.72
C VAL A 728 7.65 -13.91 22.79
N SER A 729 8.06 -15.16 22.67
CA SER A 729 9.13 -15.58 21.77
C SER A 729 8.55 -16.42 20.65
N ARG A 730 8.98 -16.14 19.40
CA ARG A 730 8.81 -17.09 18.31
C ARG A 730 9.66 -18.32 18.59
N TRP A 731 9.05 -19.50 18.41
CA TRP A 731 9.72 -20.78 18.61
C TRP A 731 9.99 -21.47 17.28
N GLU A 732 11.27 -21.70 17.00
CA GLU A 732 11.76 -22.46 15.87
C GLU A 732 12.09 -23.90 16.30
N PRO A 733 11.36 -24.90 15.77
CA PRO A 733 11.58 -26.29 16.16
C PRO A 733 13.01 -26.78 15.87
N ALA A 734 13.73 -27.16 16.91
CA ALA A 734 15.05 -27.76 16.78
C ALA A 734 14.95 -29.30 16.65
N PRO A 735 15.49 -29.92 15.59
CA PRO A 735 15.43 -31.37 15.39
C PRO A 735 16.42 -32.15 16.28
N THR A 736 17.49 -31.50 16.74
CA THR A 736 18.54 -32.10 17.57
C THR A 736 18.84 -31.24 18.80
N ALA A 737 19.50 -31.81 19.80
CA ALA A 737 19.93 -31.08 21.00
C ALA A 737 20.94 -29.99 20.64
N ASP A 738 21.89 -30.26 19.75
CA ASP A 738 22.91 -29.32 19.31
C ASP A 738 22.29 -28.13 18.55
N ALA A 739 21.28 -28.39 17.69
CA ALA A 739 20.55 -27.33 17.02
C ALA A 739 19.75 -26.47 18.02
N LEU A 740 19.22 -27.09 19.07
CA LEU A 740 18.56 -26.36 20.15
C LEU A 740 19.56 -25.51 20.94
N ALA A 741 20.71 -26.08 21.32
CA ALA A 741 21.78 -25.36 22.02
C ALA A 741 22.23 -24.13 21.22
N LEU A 742 22.47 -24.31 19.91
CA LEU A 742 22.83 -23.23 19.01
C LEU A 742 21.74 -22.15 18.93
N SER A 743 20.47 -22.55 18.79
CA SER A 743 19.34 -21.60 18.71
C SER A 743 19.10 -20.79 20.00
N LEU A 744 19.56 -21.31 21.14
CA LEU A 744 19.48 -20.63 22.43
C LEU A 744 20.79 -19.86 22.75
N GLY A 745 21.78 -19.88 21.86
CA GLY A 745 23.07 -19.23 22.08
C GLY A 745 23.87 -19.83 23.24
N LEU A 746 23.77 -21.15 23.48
CA LEU A 746 24.50 -21.79 24.57
C LEU A 746 25.98 -22.00 24.23
N THR A 747 26.87 -21.64 25.16
CA THR A 747 28.28 -22.05 25.13
C THR A 747 28.47 -23.37 25.88
N GLU A 748 29.20 -24.32 25.29
CA GLU A 748 29.47 -25.65 25.88
C GLU A 748 28.19 -26.44 26.27
N ASP A 749 27.08 -26.18 25.58
CA ASP A 749 25.74 -26.69 25.91
C ASP A 749 25.25 -26.33 27.34
N GLY A 750 25.90 -25.37 28.01
CA GLY A 750 25.61 -24.94 29.36
C GLY A 750 24.55 -23.83 29.41
N MET A 751 23.75 -23.83 30.47
CA MET A 751 22.85 -22.75 30.84
C MET A 751 22.90 -22.51 32.34
N THR A 752 22.98 -21.25 32.73
CA THR A 752 22.88 -20.82 34.14
C THR A 752 21.43 -20.89 34.59
N VAL A 753 21.23 -21.26 35.85
CA VAL A 753 19.92 -21.42 36.47
C VAL A 753 19.81 -20.53 37.71
N THR A 754 18.90 -19.58 37.62
CA THR A 754 18.55 -18.68 38.73
C THR A 754 17.18 -19.10 39.29
N HIS A 755 17.07 -19.23 40.62
CA HIS A 755 15.81 -19.59 41.30
C HIS A 755 15.20 -18.37 42.00
N ILE A 756 13.91 -18.13 41.79
CA ILE A 756 13.16 -17.05 42.45
C ILE A 756 12.53 -17.60 43.72
N THR A 757 12.93 -17.03 44.87
CA THR A 757 12.48 -17.41 46.21
C THR A 757 12.63 -18.93 46.45
N PRO A 758 13.84 -19.50 46.38
CA PRO A 758 14.04 -20.94 46.53
C PRO A 758 13.64 -21.45 47.92
N PRO A 759 13.36 -22.77 48.09
CA PRO A 759 13.22 -23.40 49.40
C PRO A 759 14.51 -23.31 50.22
N ASP A 760 14.38 -22.87 51.48
CA ASP A 760 15.49 -22.76 52.42
C ASP A 760 16.19 -24.10 52.65
N GLY A 761 17.52 -24.07 52.76
CA GLY A 761 18.33 -25.24 53.13
C GLY A 761 18.46 -26.31 52.04
N VAL A 762 18.01 -26.05 50.81
CA VAL A 762 18.14 -26.96 49.67
C VAL A 762 19.16 -26.42 48.68
N ALA A 763 20.26 -27.15 48.46
CA ALA A 763 21.18 -26.84 47.38
C ALA A 763 20.54 -27.19 46.03
N LEU A 764 20.19 -26.19 45.23
CA LEU A 764 19.55 -26.37 43.93
C LEU A 764 20.58 -26.32 42.79
N PRO A 765 20.29 -26.92 41.62
CA PRO A 765 21.12 -26.76 40.44
C PRO A 765 21.25 -25.28 40.05
N GLU A 766 22.48 -24.81 39.89
CA GLU A 766 22.85 -23.48 39.40
C GLU A 766 23.27 -23.52 37.93
N ARG A 767 23.62 -24.71 37.40
CA ARG A 767 23.94 -24.90 35.98
C ARG A 767 23.37 -26.19 35.44
N LEU A 768 22.69 -26.12 34.30
CA LEU A 768 22.23 -27.27 33.53
C LEU A 768 23.03 -27.40 32.24
N SER A 769 23.18 -28.63 31.74
CA SER A 769 23.74 -28.91 30.42
C SER A 769 22.74 -29.65 29.55
N LEU A 770 22.56 -29.18 28.33
CA LEU A 770 21.72 -29.80 27.30
C LEU A 770 22.52 -30.88 26.58
N ARG A 771 22.06 -32.13 26.66
CA ARG A 771 22.73 -33.28 26.05
C ARG A 771 21.83 -33.95 25.01
N GLY A 772 22.40 -34.94 24.32
CA GLY A 772 21.71 -35.77 23.34
C GLY A 772 20.34 -36.27 23.84
N ARG A 773 19.42 -36.45 22.88
CA ARG A 773 17.99 -36.74 23.14
C ARG A 773 17.29 -35.67 24.00
N PHE A 774 17.75 -34.42 23.93
CA PHE A 774 17.19 -33.29 24.67
C PHE A 774 17.17 -33.50 26.19
N SER A 775 18.18 -34.15 26.74
CA SER A 775 18.27 -34.37 28.19
C SER A 775 18.89 -33.14 28.86
N LEU A 776 18.35 -32.73 30.01
CA LEU A 776 18.88 -31.64 30.83
C LEU A 776 19.53 -32.27 32.06
N LEU A 777 20.83 -32.06 32.24
CA LEU A 777 21.61 -32.61 33.36
C LEU A 777 22.09 -31.48 34.27
N SER A 778 22.04 -31.68 35.59
CA SER A 778 22.67 -30.75 36.54
C SER A 778 24.19 -30.96 36.50
N VAL A 779 24.94 -29.86 36.42
CA VAL A 779 26.40 -29.87 36.38
C VAL A 779 26.98 -29.22 37.64
N LEU A 780 26.36 -28.15 38.13
CA LEU A 780 26.82 -27.40 39.31
C LEU A 780 25.64 -26.94 40.18
N PRO A 781 25.86 -26.79 41.49
CA PRO A 781 27.02 -27.29 42.24
C PRO A 781 26.98 -28.82 42.39
N SER A 782 28.11 -29.47 42.68
CA SER A 782 28.19 -30.94 42.76
C SER A 782 27.39 -31.54 43.93
N ASN A 783 27.04 -30.74 44.94
CA ASN A 783 26.19 -31.10 46.07
C ASN A 783 24.71 -30.72 45.84
N ALA A 784 24.32 -30.26 44.64
CA ALA A 784 22.93 -29.97 44.33
C ALA A 784 22.04 -31.21 44.45
N VAL A 785 20.76 -31.01 44.78
CA VAL A 785 19.79 -32.09 44.80
C VAL A 785 19.69 -32.77 43.43
N PRO A 786 19.53 -34.11 43.38
CA PRO A 786 19.43 -34.83 42.11
C PRO A 786 18.35 -34.26 41.18
N TRP A 787 18.80 -33.86 39.99
CA TRP A 787 17.97 -33.36 38.90
C TRP A 787 17.76 -34.45 37.84
N LYS A 788 16.54 -34.52 37.31
CA LYS A 788 16.23 -35.28 36.09
C LYS A 788 15.30 -34.47 35.22
N GLY A 789 15.79 -33.96 34.09
CA GLY A 789 15.02 -33.11 33.19
C GLY A 789 15.16 -33.44 31.71
N LYS A 790 14.26 -32.87 30.92
CA LYS A 790 14.25 -32.96 29.46
C LYS A 790 13.69 -31.68 28.84
N ALA A 791 14.22 -31.33 27.68
CA ALA A 791 13.70 -30.34 26.76
C ALA A 791 12.84 -31.00 25.68
N ALA A 792 12.01 -30.20 25.01
CA ALA A 792 11.20 -30.61 23.88
C ALA A 792 11.44 -29.66 22.70
N GLY A 793 12.44 -29.98 21.86
CA GLY A 793 12.85 -29.13 20.73
C GLY A 793 11.71 -28.74 19.78
N LYS A 794 10.66 -29.58 19.66
CA LYS A 794 9.48 -29.29 18.83
C LYS A 794 8.57 -28.20 19.40
N THR A 795 8.47 -28.06 20.73
CA THR A 795 7.47 -27.20 21.39
C THR A 795 8.08 -26.10 22.24
N GLY A 796 9.39 -26.12 22.45
CA GLY A 796 10.09 -25.21 23.36
C GLY A 796 9.78 -25.44 24.83
N GLN A 797 9.21 -26.59 25.19
CA GLN A 797 8.89 -26.87 26.58
C GLN A 797 10.06 -27.57 27.26
N PHE A 798 10.25 -27.33 28.56
CA PHE A 798 11.11 -28.17 29.38
C PHE A 798 10.38 -28.66 30.63
N SER A 799 10.86 -29.77 31.17
CA SER A 799 10.34 -30.37 32.38
C SER A 799 11.42 -31.08 33.15
N GLY A 800 11.28 -31.16 34.46
CA GLY A 800 12.19 -31.93 35.30
C GLY A 800 11.64 -32.24 36.68
N THR A 801 12.46 -32.93 37.46
CA THR A 801 12.16 -33.25 38.86
C THR A 801 13.41 -33.06 39.70
N LEU A 802 13.25 -32.42 40.86
CA LEU A 802 14.26 -32.30 41.90
C LEU A 802 13.90 -33.27 43.04
N THR A 803 14.85 -34.07 43.48
CA THR A 803 14.64 -35.06 44.56
C THR A 803 15.43 -34.63 45.80
N PRO A 804 14.87 -33.73 46.64
CA PRO A 804 15.53 -33.32 47.87
C PRO A 804 15.65 -34.49 48.86
N PRO A 805 16.60 -34.42 49.82
CA PRO A 805 16.69 -35.41 50.89
C PRO A 805 15.41 -35.44 51.72
N SER A 806 15.09 -36.64 52.24
CA SER A 806 13.97 -36.85 53.18
C SER A 806 14.10 -35.90 54.38
N PRO A 807 13.01 -35.28 54.87
CA PRO A 807 11.60 -35.62 54.62
C PRO A 807 10.93 -34.85 53.46
N MET A 808 11.67 -34.04 52.71
CA MET A 808 11.07 -33.23 51.64
C MET A 808 10.58 -34.11 50.49
N ALA A 809 9.38 -33.82 49.98
CA ALA A 809 8.83 -34.52 48.84
C ALA A 809 9.46 -34.05 47.52
N ARG A 810 9.40 -34.90 46.50
CA ARG A 810 9.88 -34.58 45.14
C ARG A 810 9.19 -33.32 44.60
N MET A 811 10.00 -32.38 44.12
CA MET A 811 9.53 -31.17 43.44
C MET A 811 9.47 -31.40 41.93
N THR A 812 8.51 -30.78 41.25
CA THR A 812 8.37 -30.88 39.79
C THR A 812 8.62 -29.53 39.14
N VAL A 813 9.38 -29.52 38.06
CA VAL A 813 9.74 -28.32 37.31
C VAL A 813 9.12 -28.39 35.92
N GLN A 814 8.52 -27.29 35.47
CA GLN A 814 7.97 -27.14 34.12
C GLN A 814 8.15 -25.72 33.63
N GLY A 815 8.51 -25.55 32.36
CA GLY A 815 8.73 -24.22 31.78
C GLY A 815 8.74 -24.24 30.26
N ALA A 816 9.05 -23.08 29.69
CA ALA A 816 9.32 -22.91 28.27
C ALA A 816 10.66 -22.20 28.06
N PHE A 817 11.36 -22.59 27.01
CA PHE A 817 12.48 -21.85 26.46
C PHE A 817 11.97 -20.67 25.62
N LEU A 818 12.83 -19.67 25.48
CA LEU A 818 12.65 -18.45 24.70
C LEU A 818 13.87 -18.33 23.79
N GLN A 819 13.67 -18.09 22.49
CA GLN A 819 14.70 -18.03 21.46
C GLN A 819 14.91 -16.61 20.91
N ASP A 820 14.24 -15.60 21.48
CA ASP A 820 14.31 -14.25 20.96
C ASP A 820 15.49 -13.49 21.57
N ALA A 821 16.37 -12.96 20.73
CA ALA A 821 17.55 -12.20 21.17
C ALA A 821 17.19 -10.89 21.89
N SER A 822 15.98 -10.35 21.69
CA SER A 822 15.50 -9.16 22.40
C SER A 822 15.38 -9.35 23.92
N PHE A 823 15.35 -10.60 24.40
CA PHE A 823 15.34 -10.91 25.83
C PHE A 823 16.74 -11.00 26.46
N GLY A 824 17.78 -10.62 25.72
CA GLY A 824 19.16 -10.65 26.18
C GLY A 824 19.59 -12.07 26.56
N ASN A 825 19.95 -12.27 27.82
CA ASN A 825 20.43 -13.56 28.32
C ASN A 825 19.31 -14.53 28.71
N LEU A 826 18.06 -14.06 28.79
CA LEU A 826 16.93 -14.88 29.20
C LEU A 826 16.56 -15.87 28.08
N ILE A 827 16.83 -17.15 28.30
CA ILE A 827 16.59 -18.23 27.33
C ILE A 827 15.47 -19.19 27.78
N GLY A 828 14.94 -19.03 28.98
CA GLY A 828 13.82 -19.83 29.44
C GLY A 828 13.35 -19.48 30.84
N ALA A 829 12.11 -19.82 31.13
CA ALA A 829 11.52 -19.59 32.45
C ALA A 829 10.46 -20.64 32.78
N GLY A 830 10.16 -20.80 34.07
CA GLY A 830 9.12 -21.71 34.49
C GLY A 830 8.84 -21.73 36.00
N VAL A 831 8.13 -22.79 36.38
CA VAL A 831 7.62 -22.99 37.74
C VAL A 831 8.19 -24.27 38.35
N VAL A 832 8.66 -24.15 39.60
CA VAL A 832 9.02 -25.23 40.51
C VAL A 832 7.88 -25.42 41.50
N LYS A 833 7.25 -26.58 41.45
CA LYS A 833 6.16 -26.96 42.36
C LYS A 833 6.73 -27.65 43.60
N ILE A 834 6.54 -27.04 44.76
CA ILE A 834 7.08 -27.51 46.05
C ILE A 834 5.93 -28.07 46.88
N PRO A 835 5.84 -29.40 47.10
CA PRO A 835 4.79 -29.95 47.94
C PRO A 835 4.93 -29.49 49.39
N ILE A 836 3.82 -29.10 50.01
CA ILE A 836 3.76 -28.70 51.43
C ILE A 836 2.64 -29.46 52.15
N ALA A 837 2.74 -29.53 53.48
CA ALA A 837 1.60 -29.88 54.30
C ALA A 837 0.58 -28.73 54.23
N GLY A 838 -0.67 -29.03 53.89
CA GLY A 838 -1.71 -28.02 53.73
C GLY A 838 -3.11 -28.56 53.93
N PRO A 839 -4.12 -27.67 53.96
CA PRO A 839 -5.50 -28.03 54.26
C PRO A 839 -6.12 -28.93 53.18
N VAL A 840 -5.57 -28.93 51.97
CA VAL A 840 -6.02 -29.76 50.85
C VAL A 840 -4.95 -30.81 50.55
N ARG A 841 -5.36 -32.07 50.38
CA ARG A 841 -4.43 -33.15 50.02
C ARG A 841 -3.70 -32.81 48.71
N GLY A 842 -2.37 -32.81 48.78
CA GLY A 842 -1.51 -32.44 47.66
C GLY A 842 -1.36 -30.94 47.47
N SER A 843 -1.48 -30.17 48.55
CA SER A 843 -1.11 -28.75 48.61
C SER A 843 0.36 -28.52 48.23
N TYR A 844 0.61 -27.35 47.66
CA TYR A 844 1.92 -26.97 47.18
C TYR A 844 2.09 -25.45 47.12
N GLU A 845 3.32 -25.00 47.21
CA GLU A 845 3.77 -23.66 46.90
C GLU A 845 4.55 -23.68 45.58
N THR A 846 4.85 -22.49 45.03
CA THR A 846 5.61 -22.37 43.80
C THR A 846 6.80 -21.42 43.91
N SER A 847 7.93 -21.84 43.36
CA SER A 847 9.16 -21.04 43.17
C SER A 847 9.44 -20.90 41.66
N GLY A 848 10.16 -19.86 41.27
CA GLY A 848 10.50 -19.58 39.88
C GLY A 848 11.82 -20.21 39.49
N ILE A 849 11.94 -20.62 38.23
CA ILE A 849 13.22 -21.01 37.62
C ILE A 849 13.42 -20.17 36.37
N VAL A 850 14.58 -19.54 36.28
CA VAL A 850 15.05 -18.74 35.15
C VAL A 850 16.26 -19.45 34.56
N LEU A 851 16.28 -19.59 33.24
CA LEU A 851 17.39 -20.16 32.49
C LEU A 851 18.04 -19.03 31.70
N GLU A 852 19.34 -18.88 31.86
CA GLU A 852 20.14 -17.84 31.21
C GLU A 852 21.24 -18.49 30.37
N ASN A 853 21.59 -17.88 29.24
CA ASN A 853 22.80 -18.26 28.54
C ASN A 853 24.02 -17.81 29.35
N ASP A 854 25.09 -18.59 29.29
CA ASP A 854 26.37 -18.18 29.86
C ASP A 854 26.96 -17.14 28.87
N SER A 855 26.74 -15.84 29.11
CA SER A 855 27.42 -14.81 28.30
C SER A 855 28.94 -14.97 28.44
N PRO A 856 29.73 -14.84 27.35
CA PRO A 856 31.14 -14.55 27.49
C PRO A 856 31.39 -13.19 28.17
#